data_AF-A0A8J7QY43-F1
#
_entry.id   AF-A0A8J7QY43-F1
#
_cell.length_a   1.000
_cell.length_b   1.000
_cell.length_c   1.000
_cell.angle_alpha   90.00
_cell.angle_beta   90.00
_cell.angle_gamma   90.00
#
_symmetry.space_group_name_H-M   'P 1'
#
loop_
_entity.id
_entity.type
_entity.pdbx_description
1 polymer ?
#
loop_
_entity_poly.entity_id
_entity_poly.type
_entity_poly.pdbx_seq_one_letter_code
_entity_poly.pdbx_strand_id
1 'polypeptide(L)'
;MSGGVGSRLWPLSREDNPKQFHDLSGGGSMLLKTVKRLKARQTGETPVYLIASERHAERVRNDLAPIDLAGGAAIFEPMGRNTAAAVAVAALRVLERHDDALALILPSDHEISTEADFWATVESGVPAAKAGSLVVFGVKPTQPETGYGYIEAPGAPDSNVDEPRKVARFVEKPDLETAERYLADGSFYWNAGIFLFRASAMRDAFAAHAPEIWARAEASLKAATEEVNGVFLPADLYADVPSDSIDYAVMERAADITMVPARFKWSDLGSWQSLLEVSQADEKGNVKLGDVIAIDCENAYFRSHGRLLTAIGMKDVAVVSTLDATFVAPVTHSQHVKKIVEQLEKSGRLETRFTPTEDRIVESGAWRKRVRHWLFEETLPLWCENGVDRVHGGFHEALTFDGRPVLKNKRVRTQARQIYAFAMAKQQGWTGDADKLIAHGIEHLALKARTVRGGFVRTLTVDGAVADPTEDAYDHSCVLLALAHAHAAGNKDAMRLGDATFDFLDEHLEDHRLTGFLETSEGKGLRRSNPHMHLLEAFLAWHQVTGKRAYLRRAARIVDLFRSSFFDADTWTLGEYFEDDWSRAVGEQGQWTEPGHHFEWASLLVDFAKASGQKDLIPFGRKLYASAVANGLNRATGLAYGAVSRAGLPLDRMSRSWPQSEAIKAAIALDATGGPDLKPEIEQRVGRLFRWHIDPAPTGMWIDQIDEKGRASATEVPASIFYHLVSALTQYLDRVE
;
A
#
# COMPACT_ATOMS: atom_id res chain seq x y z
N MET A 1 11.78 -11.18 -22.68
CA MET A 1 11.06 -9.92 -22.37
C MET A 1 10.12 -10.17 -21.19
N SER A 2 10.12 -9.29 -20.19
CA SER A 2 9.44 -9.52 -18.90
C SER A 2 8.80 -8.25 -18.30
N GLY A 3 8.41 -7.28 -19.14
CA GLY A 3 7.83 -6.00 -18.70
C GLY A 3 6.29 -5.98 -18.60
N GLY A 4 5.59 -7.03 -19.04
CA GLY A 4 4.13 -7.07 -19.04
C GLY A 4 3.53 -7.29 -17.65
N VAL A 5 2.35 -6.72 -17.38
CA VAL A 5 1.63 -6.88 -16.09
C VAL A 5 0.79 -8.15 -16.05
N GLY A 6 0.26 -8.64 -17.18
CA GLY A 6 -0.57 -9.85 -17.21
C GLY A 6 -1.95 -9.72 -16.54
N SER A 7 -2.59 -8.56 -16.63
CA SER A 7 -3.82 -8.21 -15.88
C SER A 7 -5.03 -9.15 -16.07
N ARG A 8 -5.04 -10.00 -17.09
CA ARG A 8 -6.10 -11.00 -17.34
C ARG A 8 -6.16 -12.11 -16.28
N LEU A 9 -5.13 -12.25 -15.45
CA LEU A 9 -5.07 -13.20 -14.34
C LEU A 9 -5.28 -12.52 -12.97
N TRP A 10 -5.92 -11.34 -12.93
CA TRP A 10 -6.37 -10.74 -11.66
C TRP A 10 -7.34 -11.70 -10.93
N PRO A 11 -7.16 -11.99 -9.63
CA PRO A 11 -6.42 -11.21 -8.62
C PRO A 11 -4.98 -11.67 -8.35
N LEU A 12 -4.47 -12.68 -9.06
CA LEU A 12 -3.10 -13.17 -8.88
C LEU A 12 -2.08 -12.21 -9.47
N SER A 13 -2.30 -11.84 -10.73
CA SER A 13 -1.39 -10.94 -11.46
C SER A 13 -1.79 -9.49 -11.24
N ARG A 14 -0.85 -8.71 -10.70
CA ARG A 14 -1.01 -7.28 -10.40
C ARG A 14 0.22 -6.53 -10.88
N GLU A 15 0.16 -5.21 -10.86
CA GLU A 15 1.26 -4.37 -11.35
C GLU A 15 2.60 -4.70 -10.66
N ASP A 16 2.64 -4.86 -9.33
CA ASP A 16 3.84 -5.14 -8.52
C ASP A 16 4.31 -6.60 -8.51
N ASN A 17 3.40 -7.55 -8.75
CA ASN A 17 3.73 -8.96 -8.94
C ASN A 17 3.04 -9.53 -10.20
N PRO A 18 3.54 -9.18 -11.41
CA PRO A 18 3.04 -9.70 -12.67
C PRO A 18 3.17 -11.22 -12.86
N LYS A 19 2.38 -11.77 -13.80
CA LYS A 19 2.23 -13.21 -14.06
C LYS A 19 3.55 -13.98 -14.22
N GLN A 20 4.58 -13.36 -14.79
CA GLN A 20 5.90 -13.99 -15.00
C GLN A 20 6.60 -14.41 -13.71
N PHE A 21 6.27 -13.78 -12.58
CA PHE A 21 6.86 -14.08 -11.27
C PHE A 21 6.08 -15.16 -10.50
N HIS A 22 4.92 -15.58 -11.00
CA HIS A 22 4.10 -16.61 -10.37
C HIS A 22 4.44 -18.00 -10.89
N ASP A 23 4.31 -18.99 -10.01
CA ASP A 23 4.19 -20.39 -10.41
C ASP A 23 2.73 -20.65 -10.82
N LEU A 24 2.51 -20.79 -12.13
CA LEU A 24 1.19 -20.97 -12.74
C LEU A 24 0.93 -22.39 -13.23
N SER A 25 1.99 -23.15 -13.48
CA SER A 25 1.96 -24.47 -14.14
C SER A 25 2.75 -25.54 -13.37
N GLY A 26 3.26 -25.21 -12.19
CA GLY A 26 4.24 -25.99 -11.45
C GLY A 26 5.68 -25.78 -11.93
N GLY A 27 6.64 -26.01 -11.03
CA GLY A 27 8.08 -26.06 -11.32
C GLY A 27 8.82 -24.72 -11.17
N GLY A 28 8.20 -23.72 -10.55
CA GLY A 28 8.76 -22.39 -10.31
C GLY A 28 8.14 -21.28 -11.17
N SER A 29 8.62 -20.05 -11.01
CA SER A 29 8.11 -18.90 -11.76
C SER A 29 8.29 -19.06 -13.27
N MET A 30 7.38 -18.50 -14.07
CA MET A 30 7.46 -18.57 -15.54
C MET A 30 8.78 -17.98 -16.07
N LEU A 31 9.27 -16.90 -15.44
CA LEU A 31 10.57 -16.32 -15.75
C LEU A 31 11.70 -17.33 -15.55
N LEU A 32 11.73 -17.99 -14.38
CA LEU A 32 12.74 -18.99 -14.06
C LEU A 32 12.69 -20.18 -15.02
N LYS A 33 11.48 -20.66 -15.36
CA LYS A 33 11.29 -21.72 -16.36
C LYS A 33 11.84 -21.32 -17.73
N THR A 34 11.59 -20.08 -18.15
CA THR A 34 12.10 -19.56 -19.42
C THR A 34 13.63 -19.50 -19.43
N VAL A 35 14.26 -19.00 -18.36
CA VAL A 35 15.73 -18.94 -18.29
C VAL A 35 16.35 -20.34 -18.27
N LYS A 36 15.77 -21.29 -17.52
CA LYS A 36 16.22 -22.70 -17.52
C LYS A 36 16.14 -23.32 -18.91
N ARG A 37 15.02 -23.12 -19.62
CA ARG A 37 14.83 -23.57 -21.01
C ARG A 37 15.90 -23.01 -21.94
N LEU A 38 16.30 -21.75 -21.78
CA LEU A 38 17.37 -21.15 -22.59
C LEU A 38 18.74 -21.77 -22.29
N LYS A 39 18.99 -22.21 -21.06
CA LYS A 39 20.24 -22.89 -20.68
C LYS A 39 20.33 -24.35 -21.13
N ALA A 40 19.22 -24.95 -21.54
CA ALA A 40 19.18 -26.34 -22.01
C ALA A 40 19.72 -26.55 -23.43
N ARG A 41 20.23 -25.49 -24.08
CA ARG A 41 20.85 -25.59 -25.41
C ARG A 41 22.07 -26.52 -25.35
N GLN A 42 22.14 -27.49 -26.25
CA GLN A 42 23.19 -28.51 -26.23
C GLN A 42 24.55 -27.99 -26.72
N THR A 43 24.57 -26.92 -27.51
CA THR A 43 25.77 -26.42 -28.20
C THR A 43 25.98 -24.91 -28.00
N GLY A 44 27.19 -24.54 -27.58
CA GLY A 44 27.60 -23.16 -27.37
C GLY A 44 27.02 -22.51 -26.11
N GLU A 45 27.60 -21.37 -25.75
CA GLU A 45 27.03 -20.51 -24.70
C GLU A 45 25.85 -19.71 -25.24
N THR A 46 24.89 -19.41 -24.38
CA THR A 46 23.72 -18.58 -24.72
C THR A 46 23.62 -17.47 -23.69
N PRO A 47 24.31 -16.33 -23.88
CA PRO A 47 24.19 -15.18 -23.00
C PRO A 47 22.74 -14.72 -22.90
N VAL A 48 22.19 -14.64 -21.69
CA VAL A 48 20.78 -14.29 -21.47
C VAL A 48 20.66 -12.83 -21.03
N TYR A 49 20.06 -12.00 -21.88
CA TYR A 49 19.68 -10.64 -21.52
C TYR A 49 18.21 -10.56 -21.13
N LEU A 50 17.94 -10.20 -19.88
CA LEU A 50 16.58 -10.04 -19.37
C LEU A 50 16.16 -8.57 -19.44
N ILE A 51 15.26 -8.25 -20.37
CA ILE A 51 14.61 -6.94 -20.40
C ILE A 51 13.38 -6.97 -19.50
N ALA A 52 13.38 -6.16 -18.46
CA ALA A 52 12.33 -6.10 -17.42
C ALA A 52 12.07 -4.66 -16.98
N SER A 53 10.94 -4.40 -16.32
CA SER A 53 10.71 -3.10 -15.72
C SER A 53 11.62 -2.88 -14.51
N GLU A 54 12.18 -1.68 -14.39
CA GLU A 54 13.00 -1.21 -13.26
C GLU A 54 12.29 -1.42 -11.91
N ARG A 55 10.96 -1.27 -11.87
CA ARG A 55 10.16 -1.49 -10.66
C ARG A 55 10.30 -2.90 -10.07
N HIS A 56 10.74 -3.87 -10.86
CA HIS A 56 10.95 -5.26 -10.46
C HIS A 56 12.43 -5.64 -10.32
N ALA A 57 13.35 -4.67 -10.38
CA ALA A 57 14.79 -4.94 -10.39
C ALA A 57 15.25 -5.82 -9.22
N GLU A 58 14.76 -5.52 -8.01
CA GLU A 58 15.09 -6.31 -6.81
C GLU A 58 14.58 -7.76 -6.91
N ARG A 59 13.35 -7.95 -7.38
CA ARG A 59 12.74 -9.27 -7.53
C ARG A 59 13.46 -10.09 -8.59
N VAL A 60 13.73 -9.49 -9.75
CA VAL A 60 14.49 -10.09 -10.83
C VAL A 60 15.87 -10.53 -10.34
N ARG A 61 16.57 -9.66 -9.61
CA ARG A 61 17.87 -9.99 -9.01
C ARG A 61 17.76 -11.20 -8.09
N ASN A 62 16.76 -11.26 -7.21
CA ASN A 62 16.58 -12.37 -6.28
C ASN A 62 16.26 -13.68 -7.01
N ASP A 63 15.36 -13.65 -8.00
CA ASP A 63 14.96 -14.83 -8.77
C ASP A 63 16.10 -15.37 -9.66
N LEU A 64 16.97 -14.48 -10.15
CA LEU A 64 18.09 -14.83 -11.03
C LEU A 64 19.43 -15.05 -10.31
N ALA A 65 19.57 -14.63 -9.04
CA ALA A 65 20.78 -14.84 -8.25
C ALA A 65 21.36 -16.28 -8.29
N PRO A 66 20.54 -17.35 -8.29
CA PRO A 66 21.08 -18.72 -8.36
C PRO A 66 21.42 -19.19 -9.79
N ILE A 67 21.29 -18.33 -10.82
CA ILE A 67 21.43 -18.71 -12.23
C ILE A 67 22.54 -17.92 -12.89
N ASP A 68 23.54 -18.62 -13.40
CA ASP A 68 24.52 -18.03 -14.31
C ASP A 68 23.88 -17.70 -15.67
N LEU A 69 23.95 -16.43 -16.09
CA LEU A 69 23.42 -15.91 -17.35
C LEU A 69 24.43 -15.97 -18.50
N ALA A 70 25.57 -16.65 -18.34
CA ALA A 70 26.60 -16.85 -19.36
C ALA A 70 27.09 -15.52 -19.99
N GLY A 71 27.42 -14.54 -19.14
CA GLY A 71 27.84 -13.19 -19.57
C GLY A 71 26.71 -12.25 -19.99
N GLY A 72 25.45 -12.71 -19.91
CA GLY A 72 24.27 -11.86 -20.03
C GLY A 72 24.00 -11.02 -18.78
N ALA A 73 23.00 -10.12 -18.87
CA ALA A 73 22.63 -9.21 -17.79
C ALA A 73 21.14 -8.82 -17.85
N ALA A 74 20.60 -8.35 -16.73
CA ALA A 74 19.31 -7.66 -16.75
C ALA A 74 19.45 -6.22 -17.30
N ILE A 75 18.47 -5.79 -18.09
CA ILE A 75 18.32 -4.44 -18.61
C ILE A 75 16.95 -3.92 -18.16
N PHE A 76 16.96 -2.82 -17.42
CA PHE A 76 15.79 -2.29 -16.75
C PHE A 76 15.21 -1.09 -17.48
N GLU A 77 13.95 -1.24 -17.89
CA GLU A 77 13.13 -0.19 -18.49
C GLU A 77 12.45 0.63 -17.38
N PRO A 78 12.63 1.96 -17.33
CA PRO A 78 12.03 2.83 -16.30
C PRO A 78 10.50 2.92 -16.45
N MET A 79 9.98 2.66 -17.65
CA MET A 79 8.55 2.63 -17.98
C MET A 79 8.30 1.72 -19.18
N GLY A 80 7.09 1.17 -19.30
CA GLY A 80 6.74 0.31 -20.43
C GLY A 80 6.54 1.08 -21.73
N ARG A 81 7.17 0.63 -22.82
CA ARG A 81 7.02 1.17 -24.19
C ARG A 81 6.64 0.09 -25.22
N ASN A 82 5.93 -0.93 -24.76
CA ASN A 82 5.48 -2.08 -25.56
C ASN A 82 6.69 -2.86 -26.17
N THR A 83 6.45 -3.85 -27.03
CA THR A 83 7.48 -4.83 -27.39
C THR A 83 8.54 -4.32 -28.38
N ALA A 84 8.24 -3.34 -29.23
CA ALA A 84 9.21 -2.84 -30.22
C ALA A 84 10.45 -2.22 -29.56
N ALA A 85 10.26 -1.42 -28.51
CA ALA A 85 11.35 -0.77 -27.77
C ALA A 85 12.29 -1.81 -27.13
N ALA A 86 11.73 -2.84 -26.48
CA ALA A 86 12.50 -3.94 -25.90
C ALA A 86 13.31 -4.71 -26.96
N VAL A 87 12.73 -4.99 -28.14
CA VAL A 87 13.44 -5.66 -29.24
C VAL A 87 14.57 -4.80 -29.79
N ALA A 88 14.35 -3.49 -29.94
CA ALA A 88 15.38 -2.55 -30.37
C ALA A 88 16.55 -2.51 -29.38
N VAL A 89 16.27 -2.39 -28.07
CA VAL A 89 17.28 -2.43 -27.00
C VAL A 89 18.06 -3.76 -27.02
N ALA A 90 17.37 -4.89 -27.20
CA ALA A 90 18.01 -6.21 -27.30
C ALA A 90 18.97 -6.28 -28.50
N ALA A 91 18.52 -5.87 -29.69
CA ALA A 91 19.33 -5.90 -30.90
C ALA A 91 20.54 -4.98 -30.79
N LEU A 92 20.37 -3.78 -30.23
CA LEU A 92 21.46 -2.85 -29.94
C LEU A 92 22.50 -3.44 -28.98
N ARG A 93 22.05 -4.09 -27.90
CA ARG A 93 22.95 -4.74 -26.94
C ARG A 93 23.73 -5.89 -27.58
N VAL A 94 23.10 -6.66 -28.47
CA VAL A 94 23.79 -7.71 -29.24
C VAL A 94 24.84 -7.08 -30.15
N LEU A 95 24.52 -6.01 -30.89
CA LEU A 95 25.48 -5.29 -31.73
C LEU A 95 26.66 -4.71 -30.94
N GLU A 96 26.41 -4.25 -29.71
CA GLU A 96 27.41 -3.64 -28.83
C GLU A 96 28.39 -4.68 -28.25
N ARG A 97 27.90 -5.85 -27.86
CA ARG A 97 28.66 -6.82 -27.05
C ARG A 97 29.02 -8.12 -27.78
N HIS A 98 28.35 -8.43 -28.88
CA HIS A 98 28.42 -9.71 -29.59
C HIS A 98 28.50 -9.54 -31.12
N ASP A 99 28.91 -8.38 -31.61
CA ASP A 99 28.94 -8.03 -33.04
C ASP A 99 27.59 -8.34 -33.74
N ASP A 100 27.63 -8.85 -34.97
CA ASP A 100 26.43 -9.19 -35.75
C ASP A 100 25.92 -10.62 -35.50
N ALA A 101 25.84 -11.00 -34.22
CA ALA A 101 25.34 -12.30 -33.80
C ALA A 101 23.82 -12.47 -34.02
N LEU A 102 23.37 -13.72 -33.91
CA LEU A 102 21.95 -14.03 -33.87
C LEU A 102 21.37 -13.70 -32.49
N ALA A 103 20.19 -13.10 -32.46
CA ALA A 103 19.39 -12.84 -31.28
C ALA A 103 18.11 -13.67 -31.32
N LEU A 104 17.83 -14.39 -30.23
CA LEU A 104 16.56 -15.08 -30.00
C LEU A 104 15.75 -14.27 -28.97
N ILE A 105 14.64 -13.69 -29.41
CA ILE A 105 13.71 -12.93 -28.57
C ILE A 105 12.52 -13.82 -28.21
N LEU A 106 12.17 -13.85 -26.92
CA LEU A 106 11.03 -14.60 -26.42
C LEU A 106 10.39 -13.91 -25.19
N PRO A 107 9.06 -14.05 -25.03
CA PRO A 107 8.37 -13.69 -23.79
C PRO A 107 8.72 -14.64 -22.64
N SER A 108 8.67 -14.14 -21.41
CA SER A 108 9.03 -14.90 -20.20
C SER A 108 7.84 -15.65 -19.55
N ASP A 109 6.69 -15.66 -20.20
CA ASP A 109 5.38 -16.04 -19.66
C ASP A 109 4.67 -17.15 -20.48
N HIS A 110 5.39 -17.79 -21.41
CA HIS A 110 4.90 -18.93 -22.17
C HIS A 110 5.19 -20.26 -21.50
N GLU A 111 4.18 -21.14 -21.47
CA GLU A 111 4.36 -22.55 -21.15
C GLU A 111 4.77 -23.32 -22.41
N ILE A 112 5.89 -24.05 -22.32
CA ILE A 112 6.43 -24.86 -23.42
C ILE A 112 6.79 -26.25 -22.88
N SER A 113 6.26 -27.30 -23.49
CA SER A 113 6.30 -28.67 -22.94
C SER A 113 7.69 -29.30 -22.87
N THR A 114 8.56 -29.03 -23.84
CA THR A 114 9.80 -29.79 -24.05
C THR A 114 10.94 -28.88 -24.49
N GLU A 115 12.01 -28.83 -23.69
CA GLU A 115 13.21 -28.03 -23.98
C GLU A 115 13.93 -28.52 -25.24
N ALA A 116 13.94 -29.84 -25.46
CA ALA A 116 14.56 -30.45 -26.64
C ALA A 116 13.84 -30.06 -27.94
N ASP A 117 12.50 -30.13 -27.99
CA ASP A 117 11.74 -29.74 -29.19
C ASP A 117 11.79 -28.24 -29.40
N PHE A 118 11.82 -27.44 -28.32
CA PHE A 118 12.06 -25.99 -28.40
C PHE A 118 13.37 -25.69 -29.12
N TRP A 119 14.49 -26.26 -28.66
CA TRP A 119 15.79 -26.00 -29.28
C TRP A 119 15.91 -26.61 -30.68
N ALA A 120 15.36 -27.80 -30.94
CA ALA A 120 15.33 -28.37 -32.29
C ALA A 120 14.56 -27.46 -33.28
N THR A 121 13.47 -26.83 -32.81
CA THR A 121 12.71 -25.86 -33.60
C THR A 121 13.53 -24.57 -33.82
N VAL A 122 14.17 -24.03 -32.79
CA VAL A 122 14.99 -22.81 -32.94
C VAL A 122 16.17 -23.04 -33.90
N GLU A 123 16.86 -24.17 -33.77
CA GLU A 123 18.02 -24.51 -34.61
C GLU A 123 17.66 -24.72 -36.09
N SER A 124 16.44 -25.17 -36.42
CA SER A 124 16.02 -25.26 -37.82
C SER A 124 15.82 -23.89 -38.48
N GLY A 125 15.59 -22.83 -37.69
CA GLY A 125 15.50 -21.45 -38.16
C GLY A 125 16.85 -20.76 -38.35
N VAL A 126 17.93 -21.28 -37.73
CA VAL A 126 19.26 -20.64 -37.76
C VAL A 126 19.80 -20.37 -39.17
N PRO A 127 19.69 -21.30 -40.15
CA PRO A 127 20.15 -21.03 -41.51
C PRO A 127 19.44 -19.82 -42.16
N ALA A 128 18.13 -19.70 -41.99
CA ALA A 128 17.34 -18.59 -42.54
C ALA A 128 17.69 -17.25 -41.86
N ALA A 129 17.84 -17.27 -40.52
CA ALA A 129 18.25 -16.08 -39.77
C ALA A 129 19.67 -15.62 -40.16
N LYS A 130 20.61 -16.57 -40.37
CA LYS A 130 21.96 -16.26 -40.89
C LYS A 130 21.92 -15.69 -42.30
N ALA A 131 20.96 -16.11 -43.13
CA ALA A 131 20.75 -15.56 -44.47
C ALA A 131 20.13 -14.14 -44.45
N GLY A 132 19.62 -13.67 -43.31
CA GLY A 132 19.10 -12.31 -43.12
C GLY A 132 17.59 -12.22 -42.92
N SER A 133 16.89 -13.35 -42.97
CA SER A 133 15.44 -13.38 -42.74
C SER A 133 15.10 -13.15 -41.27
N LEU A 134 13.98 -12.48 -41.02
CA LEU A 134 13.37 -12.40 -39.69
C LEU A 134 12.58 -13.69 -39.46
N VAL A 135 13.09 -14.57 -38.59
CA VAL A 135 12.46 -15.87 -38.36
C VAL A 135 11.41 -15.76 -37.25
N VAL A 136 10.21 -16.27 -37.54
CA VAL A 136 9.08 -16.40 -36.59
C VAL A 136 8.75 -17.86 -36.37
N PHE A 137 8.09 -18.19 -35.26
CA PHE A 137 7.69 -19.55 -34.93
C PHE A 137 6.17 -19.68 -34.91
N GLY A 138 5.65 -20.57 -35.75
CA GLY A 138 4.21 -20.76 -35.96
C GLY A 138 3.66 -21.99 -35.25
N VAL A 139 2.65 -21.82 -34.40
CA VAL A 139 1.94 -22.92 -33.73
C VAL A 139 0.69 -23.27 -34.52
N LYS A 140 0.43 -24.56 -34.75
CA LYS A 140 -0.76 -24.99 -35.47
C LYS A 140 -2.03 -24.66 -34.66
N PRO A 141 -2.98 -23.87 -35.21
CA PRO A 141 -4.21 -23.52 -34.50
C PRO A 141 -5.06 -24.77 -34.27
N THR A 142 -5.60 -24.92 -33.07
CA THR A 142 -6.56 -25.97 -32.71
C THR A 142 -7.98 -25.44 -32.60
N GLN A 143 -8.14 -24.12 -32.52
CA GLN A 143 -9.40 -23.39 -32.39
C GLN A 143 -9.23 -21.96 -32.95
N PRO A 144 -10.31 -21.22 -33.21
CA PRO A 144 -10.19 -19.79 -33.50
C PRO A 144 -9.77 -19.04 -32.23
N GLU A 145 -8.82 -18.10 -32.33
CA GLU A 145 -8.39 -17.27 -31.21
C GLU A 145 -8.27 -15.82 -31.67
N THR A 146 -8.95 -14.90 -30.99
CA THR A 146 -8.94 -13.45 -31.35
C THR A 146 -7.84 -12.68 -30.61
N GLY A 147 -7.22 -13.32 -29.61
CA GLY A 147 -6.14 -12.76 -28.81
C GLY A 147 -4.74 -12.93 -29.41
N TYR A 148 -4.55 -13.77 -30.43
CA TYR A 148 -3.25 -14.11 -31.02
C TYR A 148 -3.05 -13.48 -32.41
N GLY A 149 -1.79 -13.29 -32.78
CA GLY A 149 -1.40 -13.03 -34.16
C GLY A 149 -1.43 -14.30 -35.00
N TYR A 150 -1.67 -14.16 -36.30
CA TYR A 150 -1.69 -15.23 -37.29
C TYR A 150 -0.63 -14.99 -38.38
N ILE A 151 -0.03 -16.08 -38.83
CA ILE A 151 1.02 -16.12 -39.86
C ILE A 151 0.48 -16.97 -41.01
N GLU A 152 0.35 -16.39 -42.20
CA GLU A 152 0.00 -17.13 -43.41
C GLU A 152 1.27 -17.68 -44.06
N ALA A 153 1.40 -19.00 -44.14
CA ALA A 153 2.56 -19.67 -44.71
C ALA A 153 2.09 -20.68 -45.80
N PRO A 154 2.02 -20.27 -47.07
CA PRO A 154 1.49 -21.11 -48.15
C PRO A 154 2.38 -22.34 -48.41
N GLY A 155 1.76 -23.52 -48.47
CA GLY A 155 2.43 -24.80 -48.73
C GLY A 155 1.50 -25.99 -48.44
N ALA A 156 1.62 -27.08 -49.22
CA ALA A 156 0.71 -28.23 -49.11
C ALA A 156 0.83 -28.95 -47.74
N PRO A 157 -0.28 -29.46 -47.16
CA PRO A 157 -0.31 -30.14 -45.87
C PRO A 157 0.62 -31.37 -45.75
N ASP A 158 1.11 -31.90 -46.88
CA ASP A 158 1.92 -33.12 -46.99
C ASP A 158 3.42 -32.87 -47.28
N SER A 159 3.87 -31.61 -47.33
CA SER A 159 5.31 -31.29 -47.36
C SER A 159 5.89 -31.35 -45.95
N ASN A 160 7.16 -31.79 -45.80
CA ASN A 160 7.87 -31.98 -44.52
C ASN A 160 7.42 -30.93 -43.49
N VAL A 161 6.65 -31.39 -42.48
CA VAL A 161 5.87 -30.53 -41.59
C VAL A 161 6.75 -29.60 -40.75
N ASP A 162 8.06 -29.86 -40.71
CA ASP A 162 9.04 -29.17 -39.88
C ASP A 162 9.98 -28.20 -40.64
N GLU A 163 9.82 -28.04 -41.96
CA GLU A 163 10.72 -27.18 -42.75
C GLU A 163 10.35 -25.69 -42.64
N PRO A 164 11.34 -24.77 -42.58
CA PRO A 164 11.10 -23.34 -42.65
C PRO A 164 10.37 -22.93 -43.93
N ARG A 165 9.37 -22.04 -43.82
CA ARG A 165 8.49 -21.61 -44.91
C ARG A 165 8.51 -20.09 -45.05
N LYS A 166 8.40 -19.58 -46.28
CA LYS A 166 8.26 -18.15 -46.50
C LYS A 166 6.87 -17.67 -46.06
N VAL A 167 6.81 -16.57 -45.33
CA VAL A 167 5.54 -15.97 -44.88
C VAL A 167 4.93 -15.16 -46.03
N ALA A 168 3.65 -15.38 -46.31
CA ALA A 168 2.89 -14.57 -47.25
C ALA A 168 2.40 -13.27 -46.61
N ARG A 169 1.88 -13.34 -45.37
CA ARG A 169 1.55 -12.17 -44.56
C ARG A 169 1.48 -12.52 -43.08
N PHE A 170 1.57 -11.47 -42.27
CA PHE A 170 1.34 -11.48 -40.84
C PHE A 170 0.07 -10.68 -40.55
N VAL A 171 -0.77 -11.15 -39.62
CA VAL A 171 -2.02 -10.48 -39.24
C VAL A 171 -2.20 -10.54 -37.72
N GLU A 172 -2.22 -9.39 -37.04
CA GLU A 172 -2.40 -9.35 -35.60
C GLU A 172 -3.89 -9.29 -35.19
N LYS A 173 -4.33 -10.19 -34.29
CA LYS A 173 -5.62 -10.17 -33.58
C LYS A 173 -6.87 -10.01 -34.49
N PRO A 174 -7.18 -11.00 -35.34
CA PRO A 174 -8.37 -10.97 -36.19
C PRO A 174 -9.68 -11.05 -35.37
N ASP A 175 -10.80 -10.65 -36.00
CA ASP A 175 -12.13 -10.96 -35.46
C ASP A 175 -12.43 -12.47 -35.53
N LEU A 176 -13.46 -12.90 -34.79
CA LEU A 176 -13.80 -14.33 -34.65
C LEU A 176 -14.11 -14.99 -35.99
N GLU A 177 -14.89 -14.32 -36.85
CA GLU A 177 -15.25 -14.83 -38.18
C GLU A 177 -14.01 -15.05 -39.06
N THR A 178 -13.06 -14.12 -38.99
CA THR A 178 -11.79 -14.22 -39.70
C THR A 178 -10.90 -15.32 -39.13
N ALA A 179 -10.84 -15.48 -37.80
CA ALA A 179 -10.10 -16.55 -37.14
C ALA A 179 -10.65 -17.95 -37.49
N GLU A 180 -11.98 -18.10 -37.58
CA GLU A 180 -12.65 -19.32 -38.03
C GLU A 180 -12.27 -19.66 -39.48
N ARG A 181 -12.24 -18.65 -40.35
CA ARG A 181 -11.79 -18.82 -41.74
C ARG A 181 -10.32 -19.25 -41.82
N TYR A 182 -9.44 -18.65 -41.01
CA TYR A 182 -8.02 -19.03 -40.96
C TYR A 182 -7.83 -20.48 -40.52
N LEU A 183 -8.59 -20.92 -39.51
CA LEU A 183 -8.57 -22.31 -39.06
C LEU A 183 -9.04 -23.27 -40.15
N ALA A 184 -10.11 -22.93 -40.87
CA ALA A 184 -10.66 -23.75 -41.94
C ALA A 184 -9.73 -23.82 -43.18
N ASP A 185 -9.02 -22.74 -43.48
CA ASP A 185 -8.08 -22.67 -44.61
C ASP A 185 -6.82 -23.52 -44.38
N GLY A 186 -6.36 -23.60 -43.12
CA GLY A 186 -5.27 -24.50 -42.71
C GLY A 186 -3.86 -24.04 -43.11
N SER A 187 -3.70 -22.94 -43.86
CA SER A 187 -2.40 -22.31 -44.17
C SER A 187 -1.91 -21.34 -43.10
N PHE A 188 -2.70 -21.13 -42.05
CA PHE A 188 -2.43 -20.17 -40.99
C PHE A 188 -1.90 -20.83 -39.72
N TYR A 189 -0.97 -20.13 -39.07
CA TYR A 189 -0.35 -20.51 -37.80
C TYR A 189 -0.50 -19.40 -36.78
N TRP A 190 -0.65 -19.72 -35.49
CA TRP A 190 -0.55 -18.73 -34.43
C TRP A 190 0.90 -18.26 -34.27
N ASN A 191 1.10 -16.94 -34.13
CA ASN A 191 2.39 -16.38 -33.78
C ASN A 191 2.72 -16.70 -32.32
N ALA A 192 3.82 -17.44 -32.11
CA ALA A 192 4.30 -17.75 -30.77
C ALA A 192 4.95 -16.56 -30.07
N GLY A 193 5.09 -15.39 -30.72
CA GLY A 193 5.78 -14.21 -30.18
C GLY A 193 7.27 -14.40 -29.98
N ILE A 194 7.86 -15.44 -30.59
CA ILE A 194 9.28 -15.77 -30.54
C ILE A 194 9.88 -15.37 -31.89
N PHE A 195 11.03 -14.69 -31.84
CA PHE A 195 11.71 -14.18 -33.02
C PHE A 195 13.18 -14.58 -33.00
N LEU A 196 13.73 -15.00 -34.14
CA LEU A 196 15.15 -15.28 -34.33
C LEU A 196 15.66 -14.47 -35.53
N PHE A 197 16.70 -13.66 -35.32
CA PHE A 197 17.23 -12.80 -36.38
C PHE A 197 18.70 -12.48 -36.14
N ARG A 198 19.39 -12.07 -37.20
CA ARG A 198 20.69 -11.40 -37.07
C ARG A 198 20.48 -9.97 -36.57
N ALA A 199 21.32 -9.50 -35.65
CA ALA A 199 21.12 -8.18 -35.05
C ALA A 199 21.10 -7.04 -36.08
N SER A 200 21.94 -7.10 -37.13
CA SER A 200 21.92 -6.17 -38.26
C SER A 200 20.63 -6.24 -39.08
N ALA A 201 20.06 -7.43 -39.29
CA ALA A 201 18.82 -7.59 -40.04
C ALA A 201 17.64 -6.90 -39.32
N MET A 202 17.59 -7.02 -37.98
CA MET A 202 16.58 -6.32 -37.19
C MET A 202 16.81 -4.80 -37.16
N ARG A 203 18.07 -4.34 -37.04
CA ARG A 203 18.41 -2.92 -37.21
C ARG A 203 17.90 -2.39 -38.55
N ASP A 204 18.17 -3.10 -39.63
CA ASP A 204 17.81 -2.66 -40.98
C ASP A 204 16.27 -2.64 -41.16
N ALA A 205 15.56 -3.59 -40.55
CA ALA A 205 14.10 -3.61 -40.51
C ALA A 205 13.51 -2.42 -39.73
N PHE A 206 14.08 -2.10 -38.56
CA PHE A 206 13.71 -0.89 -37.82
C PHE A 206 14.04 0.38 -38.61
N ALA A 207 15.20 0.46 -39.25
CA ALA A 207 15.59 1.62 -40.05
C ALA A 207 14.61 1.87 -41.22
N ALA A 208 14.07 0.80 -41.81
CA ALA A 208 13.07 0.88 -42.88
C ALA A 208 11.67 1.24 -42.38
N HIS A 209 11.23 0.73 -41.22
CA HIS A 209 9.82 0.76 -40.84
C HIS A 209 9.49 1.55 -39.55
N ALA A 210 10.46 1.71 -38.65
CA ALA A 210 10.31 2.44 -37.39
C ALA A 210 11.65 3.09 -36.93
N PRO A 211 12.25 3.97 -37.75
CA PRO A 211 13.59 4.52 -37.48
C PRO A 211 13.66 5.35 -36.20
N GLU A 212 12.55 5.97 -35.79
CA GLU A 212 12.48 6.75 -34.56
C GLU A 212 12.61 5.86 -33.31
N ILE A 213 11.95 4.70 -33.27
CA ILE A 213 12.08 3.74 -32.15
C ILE A 213 13.55 3.33 -32.00
N TRP A 214 14.22 3.00 -33.11
CA TRP A 214 15.63 2.62 -33.09
C TRP A 214 16.52 3.73 -32.57
N ALA A 215 16.41 4.94 -33.12
CA ALA A 215 17.27 6.07 -32.76
C ALA A 215 17.11 6.47 -31.28
N ARG A 216 15.88 6.45 -30.75
CA ARG A 216 15.61 6.79 -29.34
C ARG A 216 16.06 5.68 -28.39
N ALA A 217 15.83 4.41 -28.74
CA ALA A 217 16.35 3.27 -27.98
C ALA A 217 17.88 3.27 -27.93
N GLU A 218 18.55 3.59 -29.04
CA GLU A 218 20.01 3.71 -29.12
C GLU A 218 20.53 4.84 -28.24
N ALA A 219 19.91 6.02 -28.29
CA ALA A 219 20.28 7.14 -27.43
C ALA A 219 20.12 6.79 -25.94
N SER A 220 19.02 6.15 -25.57
CA SER A 220 18.77 5.72 -24.19
C SER A 220 19.77 4.67 -23.73
N LEU A 221 20.06 3.65 -24.54
CA LEU A 221 21.02 2.60 -24.19
C LEU A 221 22.45 3.15 -24.02
N LYS A 222 22.88 4.09 -24.87
CA LYS A 222 24.20 4.74 -24.76
C LYS A 222 24.36 5.56 -23.47
N ALA A 223 23.27 6.10 -22.95
CA ALA A 223 23.24 6.88 -21.72
C ALA A 223 22.87 6.03 -20.48
N ALA A 224 22.78 4.72 -20.63
CA ALA A 224 22.40 3.82 -19.56
C ALA A 224 23.48 3.71 -18.49
N THR A 225 23.06 3.53 -17.23
CA THR A 225 23.96 3.30 -16.11
C THR A 225 24.18 1.80 -15.95
N GLU A 226 25.43 1.35 -16.03
CA GLU A 226 25.80 -0.02 -15.68
C GLU A 226 26.12 -0.12 -14.20
N GLU A 227 25.34 -0.93 -13.48
CA GLU A 227 25.59 -1.26 -12.08
C GLU A 227 25.85 -2.77 -11.92
N VAL A 228 26.30 -3.17 -10.74
CA VAL A 228 26.47 -4.59 -10.37
C VAL A 228 25.16 -5.38 -10.57
N ASN A 229 24.01 -4.73 -10.40
CA ASN A 229 22.70 -5.37 -10.43
C ASN A 229 22.03 -5.36 -11.82
N GLY A 230 22.63 -4.74 -12.83
CA GLY A 230 22.08 -4.66 -14.18
C GLY A 230 22.31 -3.31 -14.85
N VAL A 231 21.71 -3.14 -16.03
CA VAL A 231 21.80 -1.91 -16.82
C VAL A 231 20.48 -1.14 -16.70
N PHE A 232 20.54 0.12 -16.26
CA PHE A 232 19.36 0.96 -16.05
C PHE A 232 19.23 2.01 -17.15
N LEU A 233 18.11 1.98 -17.89
CA LEU A 233 17.84 2.94 -18.95
C LEU A 233 17.34 4.28 -18.33
N PRO A 234 17.85 5.44 -18.78
CA PRO A 234 17.48 6.73 -18.22
C PRO A 234 16.03 7.11 -18.57
N ALA A 235 15.26 7.49 -17.55
CA ALA A 235 13.81 7.72 -17.66
C ALA A 235 13.42 8.82 -18.63
N ASP A 236 14.17 9.92 -18.67
CA ASP A 236 13.94 11.05 -19.56
C ASP A 236 14.12 10.68 -21.03
N LEU A 237 15.20 9.96 -21.38
CA LEU A 237 15.43 9.54 -22.77
C LEU A 237 14.53 8.38 -23.18
N TYR A 238 14.27 7.41 -22.30
CA TYR A 238 13.42 6.27 -22.62
C TYR A 238 11.94 6.69 -22.78
N ALA A 239 11.53 7.77 -22.12
CA ALA A 239 10.19 8.33 -22.28
C ALA A 239 9.89 8.84 -23.70
N ASP A 240 10.92 9.17 -24.47
CA ASP A 240 10.79 9.63 -25.85
C ASP A 240 10.69 8.49 -26.87
N VAL A 241 10.88 7.23 -26.46
CA VAL A 241 10.71 6.07 -27.35
C VAL A 241 9.21 5.91 -27.66
N PRO A 242 8.80 5.89 -28.95
CA PRO A 242 7.43 5.60 -29.32
C PRO A 242 6.97 4.24 -28.79
N SER A 243 5.77 4.19 -28.20
CA SER A 243 5.20 2.97 -27.64
C SER A 243 4.43 2.21 -28.73
N ASP A 244 5.03 1.14 -29.28
CA ASP A 244 4.43 0.32 -30.33
C ASP A 244 4.84 -1.17 -30.18
N SER A 245 4.04 -2.10 -30.72
CA SER A 245 4.42 -3.52 -30.71
C SER A 245 5.40 -3.81 -31.85
N ILE A 246 6.26 -4.81 -31.67
CA ILE A 246 7.16 -5.27 -32.73
C ILE A 246 6.39 -5.76 -33.96
N ASP A 247 5.21 -6.35 -33.73
CA ASP A 247 4.35 -6.88 -34.79
C ASP A 247 3.88 -5.76 -35.73
N TYR A 248 3.37 -4.64 -35.19
CA TYR A 248 2.94 -3.49 -35.98
C TYR A 248 4.10 -2.63 -36.49
N ALA A 249 5.11 -2.40 -35.66
CA ALA A 249 6.24 -1.54 -35.99
C ALA A 249 7.06 -2.11 -37.16
N VAL A 250 7.26 -3.44 -37.16
CA VAL A 250 8.19 -4.12 -38.07
C VAL A 250 7.54 -5.30 -38.79
N MET A 251 6.99 -6.29 -38.09
CA MET A 251 6.68 -7.61 -38.69
C MET A 251 5.58 -7.57 -39.77
N GLU A 252 4.54 -6.77 -39.60
CA GLU A 252 3.50 -6.62 -40.64
C GLU A 252 4.01 -5.93 -41.92
N ARG A 253 5.13 -5.21 -41.83
CA ARG A 253 5.69 -4.39 -42.92
C ARG A 253 6.93 -5.01 -43.56
N ALA A 254 7.59 -5.93 -42.86
CA ALA A 254 8.81 -6.57 -43.33
C ALA A 254 8.52 -7.61 -44.42
N ALA A 255 9.35 -7.61 -45.47
CA ALA A 255 9.16 -8.46 -46.65
C ALA A 255 9.88 -9.83 -46.55
N ASP A 256 10.93 -9.93 -45.74
CA ASP A 256 11.77 -11.12 -45.63
C ASP A 256 11.58 -11.84 -44.30
N ILE A 257 10.42 -12.49 -44.16
CA ILE A 257 10.03 -13.27 -42.99
C ILE A 257 9.95 -14.74 -43.35
N THR A 258 10.55 -15.57 -42.50
CA THR A 258 10.51 -17.04 -42.59
C THR A 258 9.84 -17.59 -41.35
N MET A 259 8.83 -18.44 -41.51
CA MET A 259 8.17 -19.14 -40.40
C MET A 259 8.72 -20.55 -40.24
N VAL A 260 9.05 -20.93 -39.01
CA VAL A 260 9.34 -22.31 -38.63
C VAL A 260 8.13 -22.88 -37.88
N PRO A 261 7.55 -24.00 -38.32
CA PRO A 261 6.51 -24.70 -37.57
C PRO A 261 7.02 -25.19 -36.20
N ALA A 262 6.31 -24.85 -35.12
CA ALA A 262 6.69 -25.25 -33.77
C ALA A 262 6.46 -26.75 -33.54
N ARG A 263 7.49 -27.47 -33.07
CA ARG A 263 7.41 -28.89 -32.70
C ARG A 263 6.92 -29.13 -31.27
N PHE A 264 6.97 -28.09 -30.45
CA PHE A 264 6.61 -28.13 -29.03
C PHE A 264 5.15 -27.72 -28.81
N LYS A 265 4.56 -28.18 -27.70
CA LYS A 265 3.29 -27.60 -27.23
C LYS A 265 3.58 -26.22 -26.65
N TRP A 266 2.71 -25.27 -26.96
CA TRP A 266 2.84 -23.88 -26.57
C TRP A 266 1.50 -23.38 -26.01
N SER A 267 1.57 -22.59 -24.95
CA SER A 267 0.43 -21.86 -24.42
C SER A 267 0.89 -20.50 -23.88
N ASP A 268 0.24 -19.42 -24.32
CA ASP A 268 0.30 -18.14 -23.62
C ASP A 268 -0.65 -18.19 -22.42
N LEU A 269 -0.08 -18.27 -21.22
CA LEU A 269 -0.85 -18.30 -19.98
C LEU A 269 -1.46 -16.91 -19.72
N GLY A 270 -2.60 -16.66 -20.35
CA GLY A 270 -3.30 -15.37 -20.34
C GLY A 270 -4.76 -15.47 -19.90
N SER A 271 -5.26 -16.64 -19.51
CA SER A 271 -6.65 -16.85 -19.08
C SER A 271 -6.77 -17.99 -18.05
N TRP A 272 -7.87 -18.02 -17.29
CA TRP A 272 -8.15 -19.11 -16.34
C TRP A 272 -8.45 -20.43 -17.05
N GLN A 273 -9.05 -20.36 -18.25
CA GLN A 273 -9.25 -21.53 -19.12
C GLN A 273 -7.91 -22.18 -19.46
N SER A 274 -6.93 -21.38 -19.91
CA SER A 274 -5.59 -21.86 -20.22
C SER A 274 -4.93 -22.51 -19.01
N LEU A 275 -5.10 -21.92 -17.81
CA LEU A 275 -4.56 -22.49 -16.57
C LEU A 275 -5.24 -23.81 -16.17
N LEU A 276 -6.54 -23.96 -16.38
CA LEU A 276 -7.25 -25.22 -16.15
C LEU A 276 -6.72 -26.34 -17.06
N GLU A 277 -6.45 -26.03 -18.33
CA GLU A 277 -5.98 -26.99 -19.34
C GLU A 277 -4.54 -27.45 -19.13
N VAL A 278 -3.64 -26.58 -18.67
CA VAL A 278 -2.21 -26.90 -18.49
C VAL A 278 -1.88 -27.46 -17.10
N SER A 279 -2.74 -27.23 -16.11
CA SER A 279 -2.47 -27.64 -14.72
C SER A 279 -2.81 -29.11 -14.49
N GLN A 280 -2.19 -29.69 -13.47
CA GLN A 280 -2.52 -31.04 -13.01
C GLN A 280 -3.91 -31.06 -12.35
N ALA A 281 -4.86 -31.77 -12.96
CA ALA A 281 -6.22 -31.94 -12.48
C ALA A 281 -6.44 -33.29 -11.78
N ASP A 282 -7.47 -33.37 -10.93
CA ASP A 282 -7.96 -34.62 -10.35
C ASP A 282 -8.82 -35.43 -11.34
N GLU A 283 -9.30 -36.62 -10.91
CA GLU A 283 -10.13 -37.52 -11.74
C GLU A 283 -11.43 -36.87 -12.26
N LYS A 284 -11.89 -35.80 -11.62
CA LYS A 284 -13.09 -35.04 -12.01
C LYS A 284 -12.75 -33.77 -12.80
N GLY A 285 -11.49 -33.60 -13.20
CA GLY A 285 -11.02 -32.44 -13.95
C GLY A 285 -10.84 -31.18 -13.10
N ASN A 286 -10.83 -31.27 -11.77
CA ASN A 286 -10.59 -30.10 -10.92
C ASN A 286 -9.11 -29.85 -10.69
N VAL A 287 -8.70 -28.58 -10.80
CA VAL A 287 -7.38 -28.12 -10.38
C VAL A 287 -7.52 -27.51 -8.99
N LYS A 288 -6.68 -27.94 -8.04
CA LYS A 288 -6.70 -27.47 -6.64
C LYS A 288 -5.30 -27.03 -6.24
N LEU A 289 -5.13 -25.73 -5.99
CA LEU A 289 -3.85 -25.12 -5.62
C LEU A 289 -4.00 -24.36 -4.30
N GLY A 290 -3.14 -24.67 -3.32
CA GLY A 290 -3.21 -24.11 -1.97
C GLY A 290 -4.20 -24.84 -1.05
N ASP A 291 -4.65 -24.16 0.01
CA ASP A 291 -5.57 -24.73 1.00
C ASP A 291 -7.03 -24.74 0.46
N VAL A 292 -7.40 -25.84 -0.19
CA VAL A 292 -8.68 -26.00 -0.89
C VAL A 292 -9.38 -27.29 -0.47
N ILE A 293 -10.65 -27.17 -0.06
CA ILE A 293 -11.56 -28.31 0.13
C ILE A 293 -12.70 -28.19 -0.87
N ALA A 294 -12.73 -29.09 -1.86
CA ALA A 294 -13.78 -29.14 -2.87
C ALA A 294 -14.53 -30.48 -2.81
N ILE A 295 -15.85 -30.42 -2.64
CA ILE A 295 -16.75 -31.58 -2.58
C ILE A 295 -17.71 -31.52 -3.78
N ASP A 296 -17.93 -32.62 -4.47
CA ASP A 296 -18.87 -32.71 -5.61
C ASP A 296 -18.67 -31.63 -6.70
N CYS A 297 -17.43 -31.20 -6.91
CA CYS A 297 -17.06 -30.26 -7.97
C CYS A 297 -16.51 -31.00 -9.19
N GLU A 298 -16.68 -30.44 -10.39
CA GLU A 298 -16.21 -31.00 -11.67
C GLU A 298 -15.66 -29.89 -12.59
N ASN A 299 -14.57 -30.17 -13.29
CA ASN A 299 -13.96 -29.27 -14.29
C ASN A 299 -13.75 -27.82 -13.81
N ALA A 300 -13.29 -27.63 -12.56
CA ALA A 300 -13.15 -26.32 -11.93
C ALA A 300 -11.72 -26.00 -11.51
N TYR A 301 -11.33 -24.73 -11.62
CA TYR A 301 -10.04 -24.21 -11.17
C TYR A 301 -10.17 -23.54 -9.81
N PHE A 302 -9.64 -24.16 -8.76
CA PHE A 302 -9.62 -23.62 -7.41
C PHE A 302 -8.20 -23.26 -7.02
N ARG A 303 -7.98 -21.98 -6.67
CA ARG A 303 -6.70 -21.53 -6.13
C ARG A 303 -6.91 -20.68 -4.89
N SER A 304 -6.22 -21.02 -3.81
CA SER A 304 -6.22 -20.24 -2.59
C SER A 304 -4.81 -19.85 -2.16
N HIS A 305 -4.65 -18.61 -1.74
CA HIS A 305 -3.45 -18.04 -1.14
C HIS A 305 -3.89 -17.14 0.02
N GLY A 306 -3.38 -17.33 1.24
CA GLY A 306 -3.85 -16.57 2.40
C GLY A 306 -4.85 -17.25 3.34
N ARG A 307 -5.68 -18.17 2.85
CA ARG A 307 -6.87 -18.64 3.58
C ARG A 307 -7.40 -19.97 3.04
N LEU A 308 -8.21 -20.65 3.83
CA LEU A 308 -8.98 -21.81 3.38
C LEU A 308 -10.03 -21.41 2.35
N LEU A 309 -10.08 -22.12 1.22
CA LEU A 309 -11.15 -22.04 0.22
C LEU A 309 -11.97 -23.34 0.26
N THR A 310 -13.28 -23.22 0.47
CA THR A 310 -14.19 -24.37 0.41
C THR A 310 -15.22 -24.19 -0.72
N ALA A 311 -15.50 -25.27 -1.45
CA ALA A 311 -16.48 -25.28 -2.55
C ALA A 311 -17.26 -26.60 -2.57
N ILE A 312 -18.57 -26.52 -2.83
CA ILE A 312 -19.44 -27.69 -2.96
C ILE A 312 -20.28 -27.56 -4.24
N GLY A 313 -20.33 -28.60 -5.06
CA GLY A 313 -21.26 -28.69 -6.21
C GLY A 313 -20.93 -27.81 -7.41
N MET A 314 -19.73 -27.20 -7.46
CA MET A 314 -19.37 -26.22 -8.49
C MET A 314 -18.87 -26.92 -9.77
N LYS A 315 -19.29 -26.41 -10.94
CA LYS A 315 -18.89 -26.94 -12.25
C LYS A 315 -18.42 -25.82 -13.18
N ASP A 316 -17.39 -26.09 -14.00
CA ASP A 316 -16.89 -25.20 -15.06
C ASP A 316 -16.58 -23.77 -14.57
N VAL A 317 -16.03 -23.65 -13.36
CA VAL A 317 -15.79 -22.37 -12.68
C VAL A 317 -14.31 -22.19 -12.34
N ALA A 318 -13.83 -20.95 -12.39
CA ALA A 318 -12.61 -20.52 -11.74
C ALA A 318 -12.95 -19.78 -10.45
N VAL A 319 -12.40 -20.25 -9.32
CA VAL A 319 -12.47 -19.58 -8.02
C VAL A 319 -11.05 -19.36 -7.52
N VAL A 320 -10.67 -18.09 -7.41
CA VAL A 320 -9.32 -17.68 -7.07
C VAL A 320 -9.39 -16.74 -5.88
N SER A 321 -8.85 -17.18 -4.75
CA SER A 321 -8.87 -16.47 -3.48
C SER A 321 -7.46 -16.02 -3.10
N THR A 322 -7.32 -14.74 -2.83
CA THR A 322 -6.12 -14.09 -2.28
C THR A 322 -6.48 -13.42 -0.95
N LEU A 323 -5.48 -12.91 -0.22
CA LEU A 323 -5.68 -12.24 1.06
C LEU A 323 -6.62 -11.01 1.01
N ASP A 324 -6.75 -10.32 -0.11
CA ASP A 324 -7.55 -9.10 -0.20
C ASP A 324 -8.65 -9.17 -1.28
N ALA A 325 -8.64 -10.18 -2.15
CA ALA A 325 -9.61 -10.33 -3.23
C ALA A 325 -9.96 -11.79 -3.53
N THR A 326 -11.22 -12.02 -3.90
CA THR A 326 -11.71 -13.30 -4.43
C THR A 326 -12.33 -13.06 -5.81
N PHE A 327 -11.92 -13.86 -6.79
CA PHE A 327 -12.49 -13.87 -8.13
C PHE A 327 -13.26 -15.18 -8.35
N VAL A 328 -14.44 -15.05 -8.95
CA VAL A 328 -15.32 -16.15 -9.32
C VAL A 328 -15.90 -15.88 -10.69
N ALA A 329 -15.71 -16.79 -11.63
CA ALA A 329 -16.38 -16.73 -12.93
C ALA A 329 -16.41 -18.12 -13.60
N PRO A 330 -17.37 -18.38 -14.51
CA PRO A 330 -17.24 -19.49 -15.43
C PRO A 330 -15.90 -19.39 -16.19
N VAL A 331 -15.18 -20.50 -16.37
CA VAL A 331 -13.87 -20.47 -17.06
C VAL A 331 -13.97 -19.94 -18.48
N THR A 332 -15.10 -20.16 -19.16
CA THR A 332 -15.44 -19.63 -20.49
C THR A 332 -15.60 -18.10 -20.57
N HIS A 333 -15.66 -17.41 -19.43
CA HIS A 333 -15.81 -15.96 -19.35
C HIS A 333 -14.54 -15.24 -18.85
N SER A 334 -13.38 -15.94 -18.83
CA SER A 334 -12.08 -15.42 -18.38
C SER A 334 -11.67 -14.10 -19.02
N GLN A 335 -12.04 -13.87 -20.28
CA GLN A 335 -11.80 -12.65 -21.05
C GLN A 335 -12.43 -11.39 -20.42
N HIS A 336 -13.47 -11.54 -19.59
CA HIS A 336 -14.14 -10.42 -18.94
C HIS A 336 -13.39 -9.86 -17.72
N VAL A 337 -12.30 -10.50 -17.27
CA VAL A 337 -11.45 -9.98 -16.18
C VAL A 337 -11.02 -8.54 -16.45
N LYS A 338 -10.74 -8.18 -17.72
CA LYS A 338 -10.38 -6.81 -18.10
C LYS A 338 -11.43 -5.77 -17.67
N LYS A 339 -12.73 -6.10 -17.78
CA LYS A 339 -13.83 -5.21 -17.37
C LYS A 339 -13.80 -4.94 -15.86
N ILE A 340 -13.47 -5.97 -15.07
CA ILE A 340 -13.33 -5.85 -13.61
C ILE A 340 -12.11 -4.98 -13.28
N VAL A 341 -10.95 -5.27 -13.89
CA VAL A 341 -9.72 -4.49 -13.68
C VAL A 341 -9.94 -3.01 -14.02
N GLU A 342 -10.56 -2.71 -15.17
CA GLU A 342 -10.90 -1.33 -15.56
C GLU A 342 -11.83 -0.64 -14.56
N GLN A 343 -12.80 -1.37 -13.99
CA GLN A 343 -13.70 -0.83 -12.97
C GLN A 343 -12.97 -0.60 -11.62
N LEU A 344 -12.07 -1.49 -11.24
CA LEU A 344 -11.24 -1.36 -10.04
C LEU A 344 -10.27 -0.16 -10.19
N GLU A 345 -9.65 -0.01 -11.35
CA GLU A 345 -8.79 1.16 -11.66
C GLU A 345 -9.59 2.47 -11.62
N LYS A 346 -10.78 2.51 -12.23
CA LYS A 346 -11.68 3.68 -12.18
C LYS A 346 -12.12 4.05 -10.76
N SER A 347 -12.20 3.06 -9.87
CA SER A 347 -12.55 3.25 -8.45
C SER A 347 -11.33 3.46 -7.55
N GLY A 348 -10.12 3.52 -8.12
CA GLY A 348 -8.88 3.76 -7.37
C GLY A 348 -8.49 2.61 -6.44
N ARG A 349 -9.02 1.40 -6.68
CA ARG A 349 -8.74 0.22 -5.87
C ARG A 349 -7.31 -0.26 -6.07
N LEU A 350 -6.66 -0.64 -4.97
CA LEU A 350 -5.26 -1.07 -4.98
C LEU A 350 -5.07 -2.49 -5.46
N GLU A 351 -6.14 -3.28 -5.49
CA GLU A 351 -6.08 -4.69 -5.80
C GLU A 351 -5.60 -4.96 -7.23
N THR A 352 -5.52 -3.95 -8.08
CA THR A 352 -4.94 -4.03 -9.43
C THR A 352 -3.44 -3.75 -9.46
N ARG A 353 -2.91 -3.07 -8.43
CA ARG A 353 -1.53 -2.58 -8.36
C ARG A 353 -0.65 -3.38 -7.42
N PHE A 354 -1.19 -3.79 -6.28
CA PHE A 354 -0.41 -4.33 -5.17
C PHE A 354 -0.85 -5.73 -4.79
N THR A 355 0.03 -6.70 -4.82
CA THR A 355 -0.23 -8.06 -4.35
C THR A 355 -0.18 -8.08 -2.83
N PRO A 356 -1.22 -8.61 -2.16
CA PRO A 356 -1.15 -8.78 -0.72
C PRO A 356 -0.12 -9.87 -0.45
N THR A 357 0.95 -9.52 0.24
CA THR A 357 2.05 -10.45 0.53
C THR A 357 1.79 -11.16 1.85
N GLU A 358 1.73 -12.50 1.84
CA GLU A 358 1.95 -13.32 3.05
C GLU A 358 3.44 -13.24 3.49
N ASP A 359 4.36 -13.06 2.53
CA ASP A 359 5.81 -13.24 2.71
C ASP A 359 6.67 -11.96 2.77
N ARG A 360 6.05 -10.78 2.85
CA ARG A 360 6.71 -9.78 3.70
C ARG A 360 6.35 -10.21 5.09
N ILE A 361 7.28 -10.89 5.76
CA ILE A 361 7.42 -10.65 7.20
C ILE A 361 7.37 -9.14 7.28
N VAL A 362 6.27 -8.63 7.79
CA VAL A 362 6.17 -7.24 8.13
C VAL A 362 7.12 -7.14 9.30
N GLU A 363 8.41 -6.95 8.98
CA GLU A 363 9.49 -6.94 9.96
C GLU A 363 9.08 -5.86 10.95
N SER A 364 8.95 -6.26 12.21
CA SER A 364 8.75 -5.28 13.27
C SER A 364 9.91 -4.28 13.15
N GLY A 365 9.59 -3.03 12.85
CA GLY A 365 10.56 -1.98 12.51
C GLY A 365 10.68 -1.61 11.03
N ALA A 366 9.88 -2.18 10.12
CA ALA A 366 9.96 -1.89 8.69
C ALA A 366 9.81 -0.39 8.39
N TRP A 367 8.97 0.31 9.16
CA TRP A 367 8.78 1.75 9.04
C TRP A 367 9.71 2.58 9.93
N ARG A 368 10.54 1.98 10.78
CA ARG A 368 11.37 2.68 11.78
C ARG A 368 12.22 3.80 11.17
N LYS A 369 12.95 3.50 10.09
CA LYS A 369 13.81 4.49 9.42
C LYS A 369 12.99 5.64 8.83
N ARG A 370 11.86 5.33 8.16
CA ARG A 370 10.99 6.32 7.54
C ARG A 370 10.29 7.19 8.59
N VAL A 371 9.77 6.58 9.65
CA VAL A 371 9.14 7.27 10.79
C VAL A 371 10.13 8.21 11.45
N ARG A 372 11.35 7.72 11.76
CA ARG A 372 12.39 8.55 12.37
C ARG A 372 12.76 9.73 11.50
N HIS A 373 12.97 9.49 10.20
CA HIS A 373 13.30 10.55 9.25
C HIS A 373 12.17 11.58 9.15
N TRP A 374 10.94 11.14 8.91
CA TRP A 374 9.79 12.03 8.83
C TRP A 374 9.62 12.86 10.10
N LEU A 375 9.70 12.23 11.27
CA LEU A 375 9.44 12.91 12.53
C LEU A 375 10.53 13.94 12.87
N PHE A 376 11.80 13.53 12.85
CA PHE A 376 12.92 14.34 13.37
C PHE A 376 13.62 15.22 12.33
N GLU A 377 13.59 14.83 11.06
CA GLU A 377 14.30 15.53 9.98
C GLU A 377 13.35 16.36 9.10
N GLU A 378 12.05 16.01 9.03
CA GLU A 378 11.08 16.73 8.19
C GLU A 378 10.09 17.54 9.03
N THR A 379 9.26 16.87 9.83
CA THR A 379 8.10 17.49 10.49
C THR A 379 8.49 18.37 11.67
N LEU A 380 9.30 17.88 12.63
CA LEU A 380 9.70 18.69 13.79
C LEU A 380 10.44 19.99 13.39
N PRO A 381 11.41 19.96 12.45
CA PRO A 381 12.04 21.18 11.96
C PRO A 381 11.04 22.16 11.34
N LEU A 382 10.15 21.68 10.46
CA LEU A 382 9.16 22.52 9.79
C LEU A 382 8.20 23.19 10.78
N TRP A 383 7.71 22.45 11.78
CA TRP A 383 6.80 22.99 12.79
C TRP A 383 7.50 23.90 13.81
N CYS A 384 8.79 23.70 14.05
CA CYS A 384 9.62 24.60 14.85
C CYS A 384 9.86 25.96 14.15
N GLU A 385 10.03 25.94 12.84
CA GLU A 385 10.25 27.15 12.05
C GLU A 385 8.94 27.89 11.78
N ASN A 386 7.94 27.20 11.26
CA ASN A 386 6.75 27.82 10.67
C ASN A 386 5.51 27.74 11.58
N GLY A 387 5.46 26.78 12.50
CA GLY A 387 4.34 26.58 13.42
C GLY A 387 4.34 27.54 14.62
N VAL A 388 5.44 28.25 14.86
CA VAL A 388 5.63 29.11 16.04
C VAL A 388 5.26 30.56 15.71
N ASP A 389 4.34 31.13 16.48
CA ASP A 389 4.02 32.54 16.37
C ASP A 389 4.97 33.37 17.23
N ARG A 390 5.97 33.96 16.58
CA ARG A 390 6.98 34.81 17.23
C ARG A 390 6.54 36.27 17.35
N VAL A 391 5.42 36.65 16.72
CA VAL A 391 4.92 38.03 16.71
C VAL A 391 3.98 38.25 17.90
N HIS A 392 3.02 37.34 18.11
CA HIS A 392 2.01 37.45 19.17
C HIS A 392 2.17 36.40 20.29
N GLY A 393 3.17 35.52 20.16
CA GLY A 393 3.44 34.44 21.12
C GLY A 393 2.55 33.21 20.88
N GLY A 394 2.95 32.07 21.44
CA GLY A 394 2.29 30.79 21.21
C GLY A 394 2.55 30.20 19.82
N PHE A 395 1.60 29.42 19.31
CA PHE A 395 1.71 28.63 18.09
C PHE A 395 0.53 28.93 17.15
N HIS A 396 0.75 28.76 15.86
CA HIS A 396 -0.29 28.88 14.84
C HIS A 396 -1.21 27.65 14.86
N GLU A 397 -2.51 27.83 14.59
CA GLU A 397 -3.48 26.71 14.60
C GLU A 397 -3.36 25.80 13.38
N ALA A 398 -2.84 26.30 12.27
CA ALA A 398 -2.68 25.54 11.04
C ALA A 398 -1.62 26.18 10.14
N LEU A 399 -1.05 25.37 9.26
CA LEU A 399 -0.22 25.79 8.15
C LEU A 399 -0.95 25.50 6.83
N THR A 400 -0.74 26.32 5.81
CA THR A 400 -1.07 25.95 4.43
C THR A 400 -0.10 24.87 3.94
N PHE A 401 -0.46 24.17 2.86
CA PHE A 401 0.41 23.13 2.26
C PHE A 401 1.72 23.66 1.67
N ASP A 402 1.88 24.97 1.52
CA ASP A 402 3.17 25.60 1.16
C ASP A 402 3.95 26.12 2.38
N GLY A 403 3.54 25.76 3.60
CA GLY A 403 4.27 26.03 4.83
C GLY A 403 3.97 27.37 5.48
N ARG A 404 3.01 28.14 5.00
CA ARG A 404 2.70 29.46 5.57
C ARG A 404 1.68 29.35 6.71
N PRO A 405 1.82 30.13 7.79
CA PRO A 405 0.87 30.11 8.89
C PRO A 405 -0.50 30.66 8.46
N VAL A 406 -1.56 29.98 8.86
CA VAL A 406 -2.95 30.44 8.68
C VAL A 406 -3.35 31.25 9.90
N LEU A 407 -3.75 32.51 9.70
CA LEU A 407 -4.17 33.40 10.79
C LEU A 407 -5.55 32.98 11.31
N LYS A 408 -5.56 32.34 12.49
CA LYS A 408 -6.77 31.88 13.18
C LYS A 408 -6.67 32.12 14.68
N ASN A 409 -7.82 32.23 15.31
CA ASN A 409 -7.94 32.23 16.77
C ASN A 409 -7.27 30.99 17.37
N LYS A 410 -6.50 31.16 18.44
CA LYS A 410 -5.69 30.14 19.09
C LYS A 410 -6.47 29.42 20.17
N ARG A 411 -6.68 28.12 20.01
CA ARG A 411 -7.38 27.29 21.01
C ARG A 411 -6.38 26.80 22.05
N VAL A 412 -6.71 26.92 23.33
CA VAL A 412 -5.78 26.55 24.41
C VAL A 412 -5.36 25.09 24.33
N ARG A 413 -6.28 24.16 24.02
CA ARG A 413 -5.90 22.76 23.73
C ARG A 413 -4.83 22.62 22.64
N THR A 414 -4.89 23.39 21.55
CA THR A 414 -3.91 23.31 20.48
C THR A 414 -2.56 23.81 20.97
N GLN A 415 -2.55 24.93 21.70
CA GLN A 415 -1.32 25.49 22.28
C GLN A 415 -0.65 24.49 23.25
N ALA A 416 -1.44 23.86 24.12
CA ALA A 416 -0.96 22.83 25.03
C ALA A 416 -0.42 21.59 24.29
N ARG A 417 -1.11 21.15 23.24
CA ARG A 417 -0.68 20.03 22.39
C ARG A 417 0.66 20.28 21.68
N GLN A 418 0.95 21.52 21.29
CA GLN A 418 2.27 21.89 20.74
C GLN A 418 3.37 21.81 21.81
N ILE A 419 3.10 22.30 23.03
CA ILE A 419 4.03 22.17 24.17
C ILE A 419 4.36 20.69 24.42
N TYR A 420 3.34 19.83 24.43
CA TYR A 420 3.55 18.38 24.55
C TYR A 420 4.43 17.84 23.42
N ALA A 421 4.15 18.19 22.15
CA ALA A 421 4.89 17.67 21.00
C ALA A 421 6.39 17.99 21.10
N PHE A 422 6.74 19.23 21.48
CA PHE A 422 8.14 19.62 21.67
C PHE A 422 8.77 19.03 22.93
N ALA A 423 8.00 18.83 24.01
CA ALA A 423 8.47 18.12 25.20
C ALA A 423 8.80 16.65 24.89
N MET A 424 7.95 15.97 24.13
CA MET A 424 8.19 14.60 23.65
C MET A 424 9.40 14.54 22.71
N ALA A 425 9.52 15.46 21.77
CA ALA A 425 10.68 15.53 20.87
C ALA A 425 12.00 15.65 21.65
N LYS A 426 12.03 16.48 22.70
CA LYS A 426 13.20 16.62 23.59
C LYS A 426 13.53 15.30 24.30
N GLN A 427 12.53 14.64 24.87
CA GLN A 427 12.72 13.35 25.56
C GLN A 427 13.26 12.27 24.63
N GLN A 428 12.93 12.36 23.34
CA GLN A 428 13.41 11.48 22.28
C GLN A 428 14.77 11.90 21.69
N GLY A 429 15.43 12.91 22.28
CA GLY A 429 16.78 13.33 21.89
C GLY A 429 16.85 14.22 20.64
N TRP A 430 15.73 14.84 20.23
CA TRP A 430 15.76 15.81 19.13
C TRP A 430 16.64 17.01 19.47
N THR A 431 17.54 17.39 18.55
CA THR A 431 18.58 18.41 18.75
C THR A 431 18.11 19.85 18.45
N GLY A 432 16.84 20.04 18.11
CA GLY A 432 16.23 21.36 17.93
C GLY A 432 16.06 22.15 19.23
N ASP A 433 15.51 23.36 19.13
CA ASP A 433 15.40 24.31 20.26
C ASP A 433 14.19 24.04 21.18
N ALA A 434 13.97 22.77 21.53
CA ALA A 434 12.78 22.32 22.25
C ALA A 434 12.59 23.04 23.59
N ASP A 435 13.66 23.36 24.31
CA ASP A 435 13.60 24.10 25.58
C ASP A 435 12.95 25.48 25.42
N LYS A 436 13.35 26.24 24.40
CA LYS A 436 12.75 27.55 24.13
C LYS A 436 11.31 27.43 23.66
N LEU A 437 10.97 26.41 22.88
CA LEU A 437 9.61 26.19 22.40
C LEU A 437 8.63 25.83 23.54
N ILE A 438 9.06 24.96 24.45
CA ILE A 438 8.29 24.61 25.66
C ILE A 438 8.08 25.84 26.53
N ALA A 439 9.14 26.60 26.80
CA ALA A 439 9.07 27.84 27.60
C ALA A 439 8.15 28.88 26.94
N HIS A 440 8.29 29.11 25.63
CA HIS A 440 7.47 30.03 24.84
C HIS A 440 5.98 29.70 24.93
N GLY A 441 5.61 28.42 24.81
CA GLY A 441 4.22 28.00 24.93
C GLY A 441 3.66 28.17 26.34
N ILE A 442 4.42 27.78 27.37
CA ILE A 442 4.01 27.90 28.78
C ILE A 442 3.83 29.38 29.16
N GLU A 443 4.78 30.23 28.77
CA GLU A 443 4.73 31.67 29.01
C GLU A 443 3.50 32.28 28.33
N HIS A 444 3.23 31.92 27.07
CA HIS A 444 2.04 32.40 26.37
C HIS A 444 0.74 32.00 27.08
N LEU A 445 0.60 30.73 27.50
CA LEU A 445 -0.58 30.28 28.25
C LEU A 445 -0.72 31.01 29.59
N ALA A 446 0.37 31.16 30.34
CA ALA A 446 0.36 31.81 31.64
C ALA A 446 0.03 33.31 31.56
N LEU A 447 0.50 34.01 30.52
CA LEU A 447 0.31 35.45 30.35
C LEU A 447 -1.01 35.82 29.66
N LYS A 448 -1.47 35.02 28.70
CA LYS A 448 -2.60 35.39 27.82
C LYS A 448 -3.86 34.59 28.07
N ALA A 449 -3.74 33.31 28.43
CA ALA A 449 -4.90 32.42 28.56
C ALA A 449 -5.37 32.23 30.01
N ARG A 450 -4.51 32.49 31.00
CA ARG A 450 -4.81 32.28 32.42
C ARG A 450 -5.93 33.21 32.90
N THR A 451 -6.93 32.66 33.57
CA THR A 451 -8.04 33.44 34.14
C THR A 451 -7.74 33.90 35.56
N VAL A 452 -8.54 34.85 36.06
CA VAL A 452 -8.48 35.32 37.46
C VAL A 452 -8.81 34.23 38.48
N ARG A 453 -9.55 33.19 38.07
CA ARG A 453 -9.88 32.04 38.91
C ARG A 453 -8.76 31.00 38.95
N GLY A 454 -7.70 31.18 38.16
CA GLY A 454 -6.66 30.18 38.01
C GLY A 454 -7.00 29.08 36.99
N GLY A 455 -7.99 29.29 36.13
CA GLY A 455 -8.27 28.41 34.99
C GLY A 455 -7.60 28.93 33.72
N PHE A 456 -8.02 28.38 32.58
CA PHE A 456 -7.67 28.86 31.25
C PHE A 456 -8.92 29.08 30.40
N VAL A 457 -8.93 30.19 29.66
CA VAL A 457 -9.95 30.46 28.64
C VAL A 457 -9.87 29.45 27.49
N ARG A 458 -10.95 29.21 26.77
CA ARG A 458 -10.98 28.27 25.64
C ARG A 458 -10.17 28.76 24.45
N THR A 459 -10.36 30.02 24.07
CA THR A 459 -9.84 30.57 22.82
C THR A 459 -9.31 31.98 22.98
N LEU A 460 -8.15 32.24 22.37
CA LEU A 460 -7.56 33.56 22.17
C LEU A 460 -7.72 34.02 20.72
N THR A 461 -7.77 35.32 20.48
CA THR A 461 -7.61 35.91 19.15
C THR A 461 -6.17 35.72 18.65
N VAL A 462 -5.93 36.01 17.37
CA VAL A 462 -4.59 35.92 16.75
C VAL A 462 -3.54 36.73 17.52
N ASP A 463 -3.90 37.92 18.00
CA ASP A 463 -3.05 38.84 18.76
C ASP A 463 -2.99 38.55 20.27
N GLY A 464 -3.69 37.51 20.73
CA GLY A 464 -3.63 37.02 22.11
C GLY A 464 -4.60 37.67 23.10
N ALA A 465 -5.63 38.39 22.63
CA ALA A 465 -6.77 38.77 23.47
C ALA A 465 -7.74 37.59 23.67
N VAL A 466 -8.60 37.66 24.68
CA VAL A 466 -9.57 36.59 24.94
C VAL A 466 -10.71 36.64 23.91
N ALA A 467 -10.88 35.55 23.14
CA ALA A 467 -11.96 35.41 22.17
C ALA A 467 -13.15 34.61 22.72
N ASP A 468 -12.89 33.55 23.49
CA ASP A 468 -13.89 32.77 24.21
C ASP A 468 -13.39 32.54 25.64
N PRO A 469 -14.01 33.16 26.67
CA PRO A 469 -13.58 33.08 28.05
C PRO A 469 -13.96 31.77 28.75
N THR A 470 -14.65 30.84 28.07
CA THR A 470 -15.15 29.63 28.71
C THR A 470 -14.00 28.80 29.28
N GLU A 471 -14.15 28.34 30.52
CA GLU A 471 -13.25 27.39 31.16
C GLU A 471 -13.89 26.00 31.13
N ASP A 472 -13.25 25.05 30.44
CA ASP A 472 -13.78 23.70 30.23
C ASP A 472 -12.76 22.59 30.56
N ALA A 473 -13.27 21.41 30.92
CA ALA A 473 -12.44 20.29 31.35
C ALA A 473 -11.52 19.76 30.24
N TYR A 474 -11.90 19.92 28.96
CA TYR A 474 -11.11 19.40 27.86
C TYR A 474 -9.83 20.21 27.66
N ASP A 475 -9.93 21.54 27.59
CA ASP A 475 -8.74 22.38 27.46
C ASP A 475 -7.81 22.22 28.69
N HIS A 476 -8.37 22.13 29.90
CA HIS A 476 -7.58 21.91 31.12
C HIS A 476 -6.88 20.55 31.13
N SER A 477 -7.52 19.50 30.61
CA SER A 477 -6.87 18.19 30.47
C SER A 477 -5.64 18.23 29.54
N CYS A 478 -5.76 18.94 28.41
CA CYS A 478 -4.64 19.13 27.48
C CYS A 478 -3.50 19.94 28.12
N VAL A 479 -3.84 20.99 28.88
CA VAL A 479 -2.83 21.79 29.62
C VAL A 479 -2.13 20.95 30.68
N LEU A 480 -2.87 20.19 31.49
CA LEU A 480 -2.28 19.31 32.49
C LEU A 480 -1.35 18.28 31.86
N LEU A 481 -1.73 17.66 30.76
CA LEU A 481 -0.89 16.72 30.03
C LEU A 481 0.39 17.39 29.52
N ALA A 482 0.27 18.55 28.89
CA ALA A 482 1.41 19.33 28.41
C ALA A 482 2.39 19.68 29.53
N LEU A 483 1.88 20.09 30.70
CA LEU A 483 2.70 20.45 31.85
C LEU A 483 3.39 19.24 32.49
N ALA A 484 2.75 18.07 32.52
CA ALA A 484 3.41 16.84 32.97
C ALA A 484 4.64 16.51 32.11
N HIS A 485 4.48 16.56 30.78
CA HIS A 485 5.59 16.29 29.85
C HIS A 485 6.65 17.40 29.85
N ALA A 486 6.24 18.67 29.96
CA ALA A 486 7.17 19.78 30.12
C ALA A 486 7.99 19.67 31.41
N HIS A 487 7.38 19.23 32.52
CA HIS A 487 8.08 18.96 33.77
C HIS A 487 9.09 17.83 33.61
N ALA A 488 8.70 16.71 33.00
CA ALA A 488 9.62 15.61 32.70
C ALA A 488 10.76 16.02 31.74
N ALA A 489 10.50 16.98 30.85
CA ALA A 489 11.49 17.59 29.98
C ALA A 489 12.39 18.64 30.69
N GLY A 490 12.19 18.89 31.98
CA GLY A 490 13.03 19.77 32.81
C GLY A 490 12.60 21.24 32.86
N ASN A 491 11.40 21.58 32.39
CA ASN A 491 10.87 22.94 32.53
C ASN A 491 10.55 23.26 34.00
N LYS A 492 11.08 24.38 34.51
CA LYS A 492 11.03 24.74 35.94
C LYS A 492 9.67 25.28 36.39
N ASP A 493 8.88 25.85 35.49
CA ASP A 493 7.58 26.44 35.81
C ASP A 493 6.43 25.43 35.74
N ALA A 494 6.62 24.33 35.03
CA ALA A 494 5.57 23.36 34.73
C ALA A 494 4.92 22.75 35.98
N MET A 495 5.70 22.44 37.03
CA MET A 495 5.17 21.90 38.28
C MET A 495 4.22 22.89 38.98
N ARG A 496 4.66 24.13 39.18
CA ARG A 496 3.88 25.18 39.85
C ARG A 496 2.59 25.49 39.09
N LEU A 497 2.67 25.59 37.76
CA LEU A 497 1.47 25.83 36.95
C LEU A 497 0.54 24.62 36.93
N GLY A 498 1.09 23.40 36.99
CA GLY A 498 0.35 22.15 37.11
C GLY A 498 -0.45 22.10 38.40
N ASP A 499 0.20 22.33 39.55
CA ASP A 499 -0.46 22.36 40.86
C ASP A 499 -1.63 23.37 40.88
N ALA A 500 -1.38 24.60 40.42
CA ALA A 500 -2.43 25.62 40.34
C ALA A 500 -3.54 25.30 39.31
N THR A 501 -3.31 24.38 38.38
CA THR A 501 -4.33 23.91 37.42
C THR A 501 -5.15 22.77 38.02
N PHE A 502 -4.55 21.92 38.86
CA PHE A 502 -5.28 20.95 39.67
C PHE A 502 -6.19 21.63 40.69
N ASP A 503 -5.71 22.68 41.36
CA ASP A 503 -6.53 23.45 42.31
C ASP A 503 -7.80 24.00 41.62
N PHE A 504 -7.65 24.56 40.41
CA PHE A 504 -8.80 25.02 39.62
C PHE A 504 -9.74 23.88 39.23
N LEU A 505 -9.18 22.75 38.79
CA LEU A 505 -9.96 21.57 38.40
C LEU A 505 -10.82 21.08 39.57
N ASP A 506 -10.24 21.00 40.77
CA ASP A 506 -10.92 20.58 42.00
C ASP A 506 -12.01 21.57 42.44
N GLU A 507 -11.73 22.87 42.35
CA GLU A 507 -12.65 23.89 42.85
C GLU A 507 -13.83 24.15 41.90
N HIS A 508 -13.60 24.08 40.58
CA HIS A 508 -14.55 24.62 39.60
C HIS A 508 -15.05 23.64 38.55
N LEU A 509 -14.40 22.48 38.39
CA LEU A 509 -14.75 21.51 37.35
C LEU A 509 -15.03 20.11 37.90
N GLU A 510 -14.65 19.79 39.13
CA GLU A 510 -15.07 18.55 39.76
C GLU A 510 -16.57 18.58 40.07
N ASP A 511 -17.29 17.53 39.71
CA ASP A 511 -18.70 17.44 40.05
C ASP A 511 -18.82 17.24 41.57
N HIS A 512 -19.61 18.09 42.24
CA HIS A 512 -19.85 18.03 43.69
C HIS A 512 -20.47 16.69 44.14
N ARG A 513 -21.09 15.93 43.22
CA ARG A 513 -21.61 14.57 43.47
C ARG A 513 -20.50 13.51 43.43
N LEU A 514 -19.28 13.90 43.08
CA LEU A 514 -18.10 13.05 42.86
C LEU A 514 -18.31 12.00 41.74
N THR A 515 -19.20 12.29 40.80
CA THR A 515 -19.55 11.43 39.65
C THR A 515 -18.74 11.74 38.40
N GLY A 516 -17.64 12.49 38.49
CA GLY A 516 -16.81 12.89 37.34
C GLY A 516 -16.47 14.37 37.37
N PHE A 517 -16.35 14.96 36.19
CA PHE A 517 -16.05 16.38 35.96
C PHE A 517 -17.17 17.03 35.12
N LEU A 518 -17.40 18.32 35.38
CA LEU A 518 -18.26 19.18 34.61
C LEU A 518 -17.62 19.50 33.25
N GLU A 519 -18.46 19.64 32.23
CA GLU A 519 -17.98 20.05 30.90
C GLU A 519 -17.38 21.44 30.93
N THR A 520 -18.07 22.37 31.57
CA THR A 520 -17.65 23.76 31.76
C THR A 520 -17.86 24.16 33.21
N SER A 521 -17.18 25.21 33.67
CA SER A 521 -17.35 25.75 35.02
C SER A 521 -18.77 26.28 35.31
N GLU A 522 -19.62 26.43 34.29
CA GLU A 522 -21.04 26.76 34.47
C GLU A 522 -21.93 25.53 34.69
N GLY A 523 -21.40 24.31 34.48
CA GLY A 523 -22.14 23.06 34.67
C GLY A 523 -23.32 22.86 33.69
N LYS A 524 -23.31 23.50 32.51
CA LYS A 524 -24.37 23.38 31.50
C LYS A 524 -24.00 22.42 30.37
N GLY A 525 -25.00 21.73 29.83
CA GLY A 525 -24.90 20.90 28.61
C GLY A 525 -24.80 19.40 28.89
N LEU A 526 -24.79 18.60 27.82
CA LEU A 526 -24.59 17.15 27.90
C LEU A 526 -23.19 16.83 28.41
N ARG A 527 -23.09 15.80 29.26
CA ARG A 527 -21.81 15.24 29.69
C ARG A 527 -21.18 14.44 28.57
N ARG A 528 -19.85 14.41 28.53
CA ARG A 528 -19.07 13.73 27.48
C ARG A 528 -18.00 12.83 28.08
N SER A 529 -17.78 11.69 27.43
CA SER A 529 -16.65 10.81 27.77
C SER A 529 -15.30 11.42 27.36
N ASN A 530 -15.28 12.28 26.33
CA ASN A 530 -14.05 12.83 25.75
C ASN A 530 -13.19 13.64 26.76
N PRO A 531 -13.70 14.64 27.51
CA PRO A 531 -12.88 15.31 28.53
C PRO A 531 -12.34 14.35 29.60
N HIS A 532 -13.11 13.34 29.98
CA HIS A 532 -12.70 12.33 30.96
C HIS A 532 -11.59 11.43 30.44
N MET A 533 -11.63 11.05 29.16
CA MET A 533 -10.56 10.30 28.49
C MET A 533 -9.23 11.05 28.55
N HIS A 534 -9.21 12.34 28.21
CA HIS A 534 -7.99 13.14 28.26
C HIS A 534 -7.57 13.52 29.69
N LEU A 535 -8.50 13.63 30.65
CA LEU A 535 -8.14 13.76 32.07
C LEU A 535 -7.49 12.47 32.60
N LEU A 536 -7.96 11.29 32.16
CA LEU A 536 -7.33 10.01 32.49
C LEU A 536 -5.89 9.98 31.95
N GLU A 537 -5.68 10.36 30.70
CA GLU A 537 -4.35 10.50 30.09
C GLU A 537 -3.45 11.46 30.90
N ALA A 538 -3.94 12.65 31.24
CA ALA A 538 -3.20 13.62 32.03
C ALA A 538 -2.87 13.10 33.43
N PHE A 539 -3.80 12.47 34.14
CA PHE A 539 -3.58 11.95 35.49
C PHE A 539 -2.59 10.79 35.50
N LEU A 540 -2.59 9.93 34.48
CA LEU A 540 -1.59 8.89 34.30
C LEU A 540 -0.20 9.50 34.07
N ALA A 541 -0.09 10.53 33.22
CA ALA A 541 1.17 11.24 33.00
C ALA A 541 1.70 11.89 34.29
N TRP A 542 0.84 12.56 35.07
CA TRP A 542 1.22 13.14 36.36
C TRP A 542 1.63 12.08 37.39
N HIS A 543 0.95 10.91 37.40
CA HIS A 543 1.38 9.79 38.23
C HIS A 543 2.78 9.29 37.82
N GLN A 544 3.03 9.14 36.52
CA GLN A 544 4.30 8.67 35.99
C GLN A 544 5.46 9.60 36.36
N VAL A 545 5.30 10.92 36.24
CA VAL A 545 6.40 11.87 36.47
C VAL A 545 6.64 12.21 37.95
N THR A 546 5.65 11.97 38.82
CA THR A 546 5.77 12.31 40.26
C THR A 546 5.81 11.11 41.21
N GLY A 547 5.34 9.94 40.77
CA GLY A 547 5.11 8.77 41.62
C GLY A 547 3.95 8.92 42.63
N LYS A 548 3.26 10.08 42.67
CA LYS A 548 2.21 10.32 43.67
C LYS A 548 0.96 9.50 43.35
N ARG A 549 0.50 8.69 44.31
CA ARG A 549 -0.73 7.86 44.17
C ARG A 549 -2.03 8.68 44.11
N ALA A 550 -1.98 9.97 44.47
CA ALA A 550 -3.15 10.84 44.40
C ALA A 550 -3.68 10.97 42.97
N TYR A 551 -2.80 11.13 41.97
CA TYR A 551 -3.20 11.19 40.57
C TYR A 551 -3.80 9.87 40.08
N LEU A 552 -3.22 8.73 40.49
CA LEU A 552 -3.77 7.42 40.16
C LEU A 552 -5.17 7.18 40.76
N ARG A 553 -5.47 7.75 41.94
CA ARG A 553 -6.83 7.71 42.52
C ARG A 553 -7.83 8.53 41.71
N ARG A 554 -7.42 9.68 41.15
CA ARG A 554 -8.26 10.47 40.24
C ARG A 554 -8.54 9.69 38.95
N ALA A 555 -7.52 9.06 38.37
CA ALA A 555 -7.66 8.17 37.22
C ALA A 555 -8.63 7.00 37.49
N ALA A 556 -8.55 6.39 38.68
CA ALA A 556 -9.43 5.29 39.06
C ALA A 556 -10.93 5.67 39.03
N ARG A 557 -11.28 6.88 39.49
CA ARG A 557 -12.66 7.38 39.43
C ARG A 557 -13.20 7.50 38.00
N ILE A 558 -12.34 7.88 37.06
CA ILE A 558 -12.71 7.94 35.64
C ILE A 558 -12.89 6.51 35.09
N VAL A 559 -12.06 5.56 35.49
CA VAL A 559 -12.20 4.15 35.12
C VAL A 559 -13.49 3.53 35.69
N ASP A 560 -13.89 3.91 36.90
CA ASP A 560 -15.16 3.47 37.49
C ASP A 560 -16.37 4.04 36.72
N LEU A 561 -16.28 5.29 36.27
CA LEU A 561 -17.28 5.89 35.39
C LEU A 561 -17.31 5.21 34.00
N PHE A 562 -16.15 4.85 33.46
CA PHE A 562 -16.07 4.05 32.24
C PHE A 562 -16.81 2.72 32.38
N ARG A 563 -16.57 1.98 33.46
CA ARG A 563 -17.21 0.68 33.71
C ARG A 563 -18.73 0.80 33.90
N SER A 564 -19.20 1.87 34.55
CA SER A 564 -20.60 2.03 34.93
C SER A 564 -21.46 2.71 33.86
N SER A 565 -20.88 3.61 33.07
CA SER A 565 -21.66 4.47 32.15
C SER A 565 -21.13 4.48 30.72
N PHE A 566 -19.80 4.51 30.50
CA PHE A 566 -19.29 4.71 29.14
C PHE A 566 -19.27 3.44 28.30
N PHE A 567 -18.91 2.31 28.92
CA PHE A 567 -18.76 1.05 28.23
C PHE A 567 -20.10 0.35 28.02
N ASP A 568 -20.41 0.05 26.77
CA ASP A 568 -21.57 -0.70 26.37
C ASP A 568 -21.24 -2.19 26.24
N ALA A 569 -21.72 -3.01 27.17
CA ALA A 569 -21.39 -4.43 27.21
C ALA A 569 -21.99 -5.26 26.06
N ASP A 570 -23.11 -4.80 25.47
CA ASP A 570 -23.83 -5.52 24.42
C ASP A 570 -23.16 -5.33 23.05
N THR A 571 -22.66 -4.12 22.79
CA THR A 571 -22.07 -3.74 21.50
C THR A 571 -20.56 -3.56 21.53
N TRP A 572 -19.96 -3.64 22.73
CA TRP A 572 -18.55 -3.36 22.98
C TRP A 572 -18.13 -1.98 22.48
N THR A 573 -19.03 -1.00 22.63
CA THR A 573 -18.80 0.37 22.20
C THR A 573 -18.65 1.34 23.37
N LEU A 574 -18.05 2.50 23.09
CA LEU A 574 -17.99 3.63 24.00
C LEU A 574 -19.15 4.59 23.69
N GLY A 575 -19.86 5.07 24.70
CA GLY A 575 -20.78 6.20 24.57
C GLY A 575 -20.06 7.54 24.60
N GLU A 576 -20.51 8.48 23.76
CA GLU A 576 -19.88 9.81 23.64
C GLU A 576 -20.61 10.90 24.44
N TYR A 577 -21.95 10.87 24.45
CA TYR A 577 -22.81 11.91 25.03
C TYR A 577 -23.80 11.34 26.05
N PHE A 578 -23.95 12.05 27.17
CA PHE A 578 -24.73 11.62 28.32
C PHE A 578 -25.52 12.78 28.94
N GLU A 579 -26.64 12.45 29.59
CA GLU A 579 -27.38 13.36 30.45
C GLU A 579 -26.63 13.59 31.79
N ASP A 580 -27.14 14.47 32.63
CA ASP A 580 -26.51 14.83 33.92
C ASP A 580 -26.40 13.68 34.94
N ASP A 581 -27.14 12.60 34.74
CA ASP A 581 -27.09 11.38 35.55
C ASP A 581 -26.21 10.28 34.93
N TRP A 582 -25.49 10.59 33.86
CA TRP A 582 -24.69 9.66 33.06
C TRP A 582 -25.48 8.57 32.32
N SER A 583 -26.80 8.69 32.23
CA SER A 583 -27.56 7.95 31.21
C SER A 583 -27.21 8.48 29.82
N ARG A 584 -27.26 7.62 28.80
CA ARG A 584 -26.96 8.04 27.42
C ARG A 584 -27.91 9.15 26.98
N ALA A 585 -27.37 10.14 26.28
CA ALA A 585 -28.15 11.27 25.78
C ALA A 585 -29.35 10.81 24.94
N VAL A 586 -30.47 11.52 25.04
CA VAL A 586 -31.65 11.19 24.23
C VAL A 586 -31.44 11.56 22.76
N GLY A 587 -31.89 10.70 21.85
CA GLY A 587 -31.87 10.96 20.40
C GLY A 587 -30.59 10.48 19.71
N GLU A 588 -30.24 11.14 18.61
CA GLU A 588 -29.16 10.70 17.71
C GLU A 588 -27.79 10.71 18.40
N GLN A 589 -27.48 11.76 19.16
CA GLN A 589 -26.18 11.90 19.86
C GLN A 589 -25.90 10.77 20.85
N GLY A 590 -26.92 10.19 21.49
CA GLY A 590 -26.74 9.02 22.37
C GLY A 590 -26.37 7.73 21.66
N GLN A 591 -26.57 7.68 20.33
CA GLN A 591 -26.18 6.55 19.48
C GLN A 591 -24.78 6.70 18.89
N TRP A 592 -24.14 7.87 19.03
CA TRP A 592 -22.82 8.12 18.48
C TRP A 592 -21.76 7.35 19.26
N THR A 593 -20.81 6.82 18.50
CA THR A 593 -19.61 6.16 18.99
C THR A 593 -18.47 6.55 18.04
N GLU A 594 -17.30 6.92 18.57
CA GLU A 594 -16.16 7.34 17.75
C GLU A 594 -15.07 6.27 17.77
N PRO A 595 -14.81 5.54 16.65
CA PRO A 595 -13.80 4.48 16.60
C PRO A 595 -12.41 4.93 17.09
N GLY A 596 -12.05 6.21 16.88
CA GLY A 596 -10.83 6.80 17.43
C GLY A 596 -10.78 6.78 18.95
N HIS A 597 -11.87 7.15 19.63
CA HIS A 597 -11.95 7.09 21.08
C HIS A 597 -11.93 5.65 21.61
N HIS A 598 -12.50 4.67 20.90
CA HIS A 598 -12.33 3.26 21.29
C HIS A 598 -10.86 2.83 21.31
N PHE A 599 -10.08 3.23 20.30
CA PHE A 599 -8.64 2.96 20.27
C PHE A 599 -7.92 3.68 21.42
N GLU A 600 -8.20 4.96 21.62
CA GLU A 600 -7.56 5.76 22.67
C GLU A 600 -7.86 5.18 24.07
N TRP A 601 -9.12 4.90 24.38
CA TRP A 601 -9.52 4.20 25.62
C TRP A 601 -8.86 2.83 25.75
N ALA A 602 -8.75 2.05 24.67
CA ALA A 602 -8.08 0.76 24.74
C ALA A 602 -6.63 0.90 25.20
N SER A 603 -5.90 1.92 24.72
CA SER A 603 -4.53 2.21 25.19
C SER A 603 -4.50 2.67 26.65
N LEU A 604 -5.37 3.61 27.04
CA LEU A 604 -5.42 4.17 28.40
C LEU A 604 -5.81 3.14 29.46
N LEU A 605 -6.71 2.20 29.13
CA LEU A 605 -7.07 1.10 30.03
C LEU A 605 -5.88 0.16 30.28
N VAL A 606 -5.04 -0.07 29.27
CA VAL A 606 -3.80 -0.84 29.43
C VAL A 606 -2.79 -0.09 30.30
N ASP A 607 -2.60 1.21 30.05
CA ASP A 607 -1.68 2.04 30.84
C ASP A 607 -2.12 2.14 32.30
N PHE A 608 -3.41 2.32 32.55
CA PHE A 608 -3.96 2.30 33.90
C PHE A 608 -3.85 0.92 34.55
N ALA A 609 -4.11 -0.17 33.82
CA ALA A 609 -3.93 -1.54 34.32
C ALA A 609 -2.48 -1.80 34.74
N LYS A 610 -1.51 -1.29 33.97
CA LYS A 610 -0.08 -1.36 34.27
C LYS A 610 0.27 -0.56 35.53
N ALA A 611 -0.23 0.67 35.65
CA ALA A 611 0.05 1.55 36.80
C ALA A 611 -0.64 1.09 38.10
N SER A 612 -1.84 0.51 38.01
CA SER A 612 -2.66 0.14 39.17
C SER A 612 -2.57 -1.34 39.57
N GLY A 613 -2.16 -2.21 38.64
CA GLY A 613 -2.22 -3.67 38.80
C GLY A 613 -3.57 -4.31 38.45
N GLN A 614 -4.58 -3.52 38.04
CA GLN A 614 -5.92 -4.01 37.68
C GLN A 614 -5.96 -4.63 36.27
N LYS A 615 -5.46 -5.86 36.13
CA LYS A 615 -5.37 -6.58 34.84
C LYS A 615 -6.74 -6.94 34.24
N ASP A 616 -7.80 -6.92 35.03
CA ASP A 616 -9.19 -7.19 34.58
C ASP A 616 -9.72 -6.12 33.60
N LEU A 617 -9.00 -5.01 33.43
CA LEU A 617 -9.31 -3.95 32.46
C LEU A 617 -8.84 -4.27 31.03
N ILE A 618 -7.83 -5.13 30.87
CA ILE A 618 -7.27 -5.47 29.55
C ILE A 618 -8.34 -6.06 28.60
N PRO A 619 -9.23 -6.97 29.03
CA PRO A 619 -10.34 -7.44 28.20
C PRO A 619 -11.27 -6.33 27.68
N PHE A 620 -11.50 -5.25 28.43
CA PHE A 620 -12.30 -4.11 27.96
C PHE A 620 -11.60 -3.38 26.82
N GLY A 621 -10.29 -3.13 26.95
CA GLY A 621 -9.49 -2.56 25.86
C GLY A 621 -9.51 -3.42 24.60
N ARG A 622 -9.39 -4.74 24.73
CA ARG A 622 -9.50 -5.68 23.59
C ARG A 622 -10.89 -5.64 22.92
N LYS A 623 -11.96 -5.54 23.71
CA LYS A 623 -13.33 -5.44 23.20
C LYS A 623 -13.57 -4.14 22.43
N LEU A 624 -13.15 -3.00 22.98
CA LEU A 624 -13.22 -1.71 22.30
C LEU A 624 -12.44 -1.72 20.99
N TYR A 625 -11.20 -2.22 21.02
CA TYR A 625 -10.36 -2.36 19.84
C TYR A 625 -11.01 -3.25 18.78
N ALA A 626 -11.51 -4.43 19.15
CA ALA A 626 -12.17 -5.34 18.24
C ALA A 626 -13.43 -4.73 17.60
N SER A 627 -14.24 -4.00 18.39
CA SER A 627 -15.44 -3.32 17.87
C SER A 627 -15.08 -2.21 16.89
N ALA A 628 -14.07 -1.40 17.20
CA ALA A 628 -13.58 -0.35 16.30
C ALA A 628 -13.02 -0.91 14.98
N VAL A 629 -12.33 -2.05 15.02
CA VAL A 629 -11.84 -2.72 13.79
C VAL A 629 -12.96 -3.32 12.98
N ALA A 630 -13.90 -4.00 13.63
CA ALA A 630 -14.99 -4.69 12.94
C ALA A 630 -16.01 -3.72 12.31
N ASN A 631 -16.33 -2.65 13.04
CA ASN A 631 -17.49 -1.80 12.75
C ASN A 631 -17.12 -0.34 12.48
N GLY A 632 -15.92 0.10 12.87
CA GLY A 632 -15.50 1.49 12.82
C GLY A 632 -14.67 1.88 11.60
N LEU A 633 -14.34 0.92 10.71
CA LEU A 633 -13.45 1.16 9.57
C LEU A 633 -14.20 1.29 8.24
N ASN A 634 -13.75 2.23 7.42
CA ASN A 634 -14.13 2.32 6.02
C ASN A 634 -13.56 1.13 5.24
N ARG A 635 -14.43 0.34 4.59
CA ARG A 635 -14.05 -0.87 3.86
C ARG A 635 -13.20 -0.60 2.59
N ALA A 636 -13.28 0.61 2.04
CA ALA A 636 -12.50 0.99 0.85
C ALA A 636 -11.10 1.48 1.22
N THR A 637 -10.99 2.31 2.26
CA THR A 637 -9.71 2.94 2.63
C THR A 637 -8.97 2.20 3.75
N GLY A 638 -9.69 1.42 4.56
CA GLY A 638 -9.17 0.79 5.77
C GLY A 638 -8.90 1.77 6.92
N LEU A 639 -9.38 3.02 6.81
CA LEU A 639 -9.26 4.07 7.82
C LEU A 639 -10.48 4.09 8.73
N ALA A 640 -10.29 4.50 9.99
CA ALA A 640 -11.42 4.72 10.89
C ALA A 640 -12.31 5.88 10.42
N TYR A 641 -13.62 5.68 10.50
CA TYR A 641 -14.64 6.73 10.34
C TYR A 641 -14.54 7.75 11.49
N GLY A 642 -15.06 8.96 11.26
CA GLY A 642 -15.19 9.98 12.29
C GLY A 642 -16.16 9.55 13.38
N ALA A 643 -17.30 8.99 12.99
CA ALA A 643 -18.30 8.45 13.93
C ALA A 643 -19.11 7.33 13.28
N VAL A 644 -19.52 6.36 14.10
CA VAL A 644 -20.45 5.29 13.74
C VAL A 644 -21.54 5.16 14.80
N SER A 645 -22.69 4.60 14.41
CA SER A 645 -23.75 4.27 15.36
C SER A 645 -23.33 3.09 16.25
N ARG A 646 -24.05 2.87 17.35
CA ARG A 646 -23.89 1.65 18.19
C ARG A 646 -23.97 0.33 17.41
N ALA A 647 -24.68 0.32 16.28
CA ALA A 647 -24.80 -0.84 15.40
C ALA A 647 -23.73 -0.89 14.28
N GLY A 648 -22.76 0.02 14.28
CA GLY A 648 -21.68 0.09 13.29
C GLY A 648 -22.07 0.76 11.98
N LEU A 649 -23.16 1.54 11.94
CA LEU A 649 -23.52 2.29 10.74
C LEU A 649 -22.71 3.59 10.65
N PRO A 650 -22.05 3.91 9.53
CA PRO A 650 -21.28 5.16 9.41
C PRO A 650 -22.17 6.39 9.54
N LEU A 651 -21.86 7.26 10.51
CA LEU A 651 -22.56 8.52 10.77
C LEU A 651 -21.73 9.71 10.25
N ASP A 652 -20.45 9.76 10.59
CA ASP A 652 -19.47 10.64 9.95
C ASP A 652 -18.48 9.81 9.16
N ARG A 653 -18.57 9.95 7.83
CA ARG A 653 -17.80 9.14 6.87
C ARG A 653 -16.39 9.68 6.62
N MET A 654 -16.06 10.85 7.16
CA MET A 654 -14.73 11.42 7.03
C MET A 654 -13.73 10.67 7.91
N SER A 655 -12.60 10.31 7.33
CA SER A 655 -11.48 9.74 8.08
C SER A 655 -10.47 10.82 8.40
N ARG A 656 -10.23 11.03 9.70
CA ARG A 656 -9.19 11.94 10.19
C ARG A 656 -7.90 11.18 10.49
N SER A 657 -6.80 11.89 10.63
CA SER A 657 -5.49 11.28 10.93
C SER A 657 -5.32 10.85 12.41
N TRP A 658 -5.98 11.56 13.34
CA TRP A 658 -5.87 11.26 14.78
C TRP A 658 -6.40 9.86 15.19
N PRO A 659 -7.55 9.35 14.71
CA PRO A 659 -8.02 8.01 15.07
C PRO A 659 -7.05 6.92 14.63
N GLN A 660 -6.31 7.16 13.54
CA GLN A 660 -5.35 6.20 13.01
C GLN A 660 -4.09 6.17 13.88
N SER A 661 -3.70 7.33 14.40
CA SER A 661 -2.61 7.47 15.38
C SER A 661 -2.96 6.75 16.68
N GLU A 662 -4.19 6.94 17.18
CA GLU A 662 -4.68 6.24 18.37
C GLU A 662 -4.78 4.72 18.14
N ALA A 663 -5.15 4.28 16.94
CA ALA A 663 -5.17 2.86 16.60
C ALA A 663 -3.77 2.22 16.65
N ILE A 664 -2.72 2.95 16.28
CA ILE A 664 -1.32 2.50 16.44
C ILE A 664 -0.98 2.35 17.93
N LYS A 665 -1.26 3.39 18.75
CA LYS A 665 -1.04 3.35 20.21
C LYS A 665 -1.77 2.17 20.87
N ALA A 666 -3.03 1.96 20.51
CA ALA A 666 -3.86 0.88 21.03
C ALA A 666 -3.29 -0.50 20.69
N ALA A 667 -2.90 -0.71 19.44
CA ALA A 667 -2.27 -1.95 18.99
C ALA A 667 -0.93 -2.19 19.71
N ILE A 668 -0.15 -1.12 19.92
CA ILE A 668 1.11 -1.17 20.65
C ILE A 668 0.89 -1.62 22.10
N ALA A 669 -0.04 -0.96 22.79
CA ALA A 669 -0.36 -1.24 24.18
C ALA A 669 -0.89 -2.67 24.36
N LEU A 670 -1.82 -3.12 23.50
CA LEU A 670 -2.44 -4.44 23.62
C LEU A 670 -1.49 -5.60 23.34
N ASP A 671 -0.51 -5.44 22.44
CA ASP A 671 0.50 -6.47 22.20
C ASP A 671 1.32 -6.78 23.46
N ALA A 672 1.65 -5.74 24.23
CA ALA A 672 2.44 -5.83 25.46
C ALA A 672 1.70 -6.54 26.62
N THR A 673 0.41 -6.86 26.45
CA THR A 673 -0.41 -7.51 27.48
C THR A 673 -0.49 -9.04 27.37
N GLY A 674 0.10 -9.63 26.33
CA GLY A 674 -0.06 -11.05 25.99
C GLY A 674 -1.39 -11.33 25.28
N GLY A 675 -1.40 -12.23 24.29
CA GLY A 675 -2.55 -12.48 23.41
C GLY A 675 -2.09 -12.72 21.97
N PRO A 676 -2.94 -12.46 20.95
CA PRO A 676 -2.53 -12.49 19.54
C PRO A 676 -1.34 -11.55 19.28
N ASP A 677 -0.41 -11.96 18.42
CA ASP A 677 0.69 -11.11 17.98
C ASP A 677 0.15 -9.98 17.11
N LEU A 678 0.27 -8.73 17.59
CA LEU A 678 -0.19 -7.55 16.87
C LEU A 678 0.94 -6.83 16.12
N LYS A 679 2.17 -7.33 16.13
CA LYS A 679 3.29 -6.72 15.37
C LYS A 679 2.95 -6.48 13.89
N PRO A 680 2.40 -7.46 13.14
CA PRO A 680 2.04 -7.22 11.74
C PRO A 680 0.95 -6.15 11.61
N GLU A 681 0.01 -6.11 12.55
CA GLU A 681 -1.09 -5.13 12.52
C GLU A 681 -0.58 -3.70 12.80
N ILE A 682 0.36 -3.53 13.73
CA ILE A 682 0.96 -2.24 14.05
C ILE A 682 1.64 -1.65 12.82
N GLU A 683 2.46 -2.47 12.17
CA GLU A 683 3.18 -2.06 10.96
C GLU A 683 2.23 -1.77 9.79
N GLN A 684 1.14 -2.54 9.64
CA GLN A 684 0.08 -2.21 8.68
C GLN A 684 -0.63 -0.89 9.00
N ARG A 685 -0.79 -0.55 10.29
CA ARG A 685 -1.41 0.72 10.71
C ARG A 685 -0.47 1.89 10.49
N VAL A 686 0.81 1.74 10.79
CA VAL A 686 1.83 2.75 10.47
C VAL A 686 1.89 2.96 8.96
N GLY A 687 1.98 1.89 8.16
CA GLY A 687 1.97 2.01 6.71
C GLY A 687 0.69 2.64 6.15
N ARG A 688 -0.48 2.37 6.75
CA ARG A 688 -1.75 3.05 6.37
C ARG A 688 -1.75 4.53 6.73
N LEU A 689 -1.27 4.90 7.92
CA LEU A 689 -1.11 6.30 8.32
C LEU A 689 -0.22 7.03 7.32
N PHE A 690 0.93 6.42 6.97
CA PHE A 690 1.87 7.02 6.03
C PHE A 690 1.25 7.19 4.64
N ARG A 691 0.70 6.11 4.10
CA ARG A 691 0.09 6.09 2.77
C ARG A 691 -1.00 7.13 2.56
N TRP A 692 -1.88 7.31 3.54
CA TRP A 692 -3.07 8.15 3.37
C TRP A 692 -2.87 9.58 3.86
N HIS A 693 -2.14 9.75 4.97
CA HIS A 693 -2.06 11.03 5.65
C HIS A 693 -0.70 11.69 5.50
N ILE A 694 0.41 10.98 5.31
CA ILE A 694 1.75 11.58 5.34
C ILE A 694 2.38 11.68 3.95
N ASP A 695 2.57 10.56 3.25
CA ASP A 695 3.30 10.52 1.97
C ASP A 695 2.62 11.31 0.84
N PRO A 696 1.27 11.45 0.78
CA PRO A 696 0.63 12.32 -0.19
C PRO A 696 0.76 13.82 0.13
N ALA A 697 1.20 14.18 1.34
CA ALA A 697 1.38 15.57 1.75
C ALA A 697 2.78 16.08 1.34
N PRO A 698 2.96 17.40 1.23
CA PRO A 698 4.29 18.00 1.15
C PRO A 698 5.19 17.57 2.32
N THR A 699 6.51 17.59 2.11
CA THR A 699 7.51 17.19 3.10
C THR A 699 7.27 17.86 4.46
N GLY A 700 7.30 17.08 5.54
CA GLY A 700 7.05 17.56 6.90
C GLY A 700 5.60 17.89 7.25
N MET A 701 4.64 17.58 6.36
CA MET A 701 3.21 17.86 6.55
C MET A 701 2.36 16.57 6.55
N TRP A 702 1.05 16.74 6.73
CA TRP A 702 0.07 15.68 6.60
C TRP A 702 -1.27 16.20 6.04
N ILE A 703 -2.03 15.31 5.43
CA ILE A 703 -3.43 15.50 5.04
C ILE A 703 -4.30 15.00 6.18
N ASP A 704 -5.00 15.88 6.89
CA ASP A 704 -5.82 15.42 8.03
C ASP A 704 -7.08 14.68 7.57
N GLN A 705 -7.75 15.13 6.51
CA GLN A 705 -9.08 14.66 6.13
C GLN A 705 -9.07 13.87 4.81
N ILE A 706 -9.55 12.63 4.88
CA ILE A 706 -9.71 11.71 3.75
C ILE A 706 -11.18 11.33 3.65
N ASP A 707 -11.78 11.54 2.48
CA ASP A 707 -13.19 11.22 2.24
C ASP A 707 -13.45 9.71 2.11
N GLU A 708 -14.72 9.33 2.01
CA GLU A 708 -15.11 7.92 1.96
C GLU A 708 -14.54 7.16 0.75
N LYS A 709 -14.11 7.88 -0.29
CA LYS A 709 -13.54 7.37 -1.55
C LYS A 709 -12.01 7.43 -1.56
N GLY A 710 -11.37 7.83 -0.46
CA GLY A 710 -9.92 7.94 -0.36
C GLY A 710 -9.36 9.24 -0.96
N ARG A 711 -10.17 10.28 -1.16
CA ARG A 711 -9.69 11.57 -1.69
C ARG A 711 -9.35 12.51 -0.54
N ALA A 712 -8.24 13.23 -0.69
CA ALA A 712 -7.88 14.30 0.24
C ALA A 712 -8.90 15.46 0.15
N SER A 713 -9.41 15.88 1.30
CA SER A 713 -10.33 17.03 1.40
C SER A 713 -9.80 18.16 2.28
N ALA A 714 -8.65 17.98 2.93
CA ALA A 714 -8.02 19.02 3.73
C ALA A 714 -7.54 20.19 2.86
N THR A 715 -7.74 21.41 3.35
CA THR A 715 -7.26 22.65 2.72
C THR A 715 -6.04 23.25 3.44
N GLU A 716 -5.69 22.70 4.60
CA GLU A 716 -4.63 23.13 5.49
C GLU A 716 -4.17 21.97 6.38
N VAL A 717 -3.06 22.16 7.08
CA VAL A 717 -2.43 21.21 8.00
C VAL A 717 -2.69 21.66 9.44
N PRO A 718 -3.63 21.03 10.17
CA PRO A 718 -4.07 21.51 11.48
C PRO A 718 -3.12 21.12 12.62
N ALA A 719 -2.60 22.11 13.35
CA ALA A 719 -1.66 21.92 14.47
C ALA A 719 -2.20 21.02 15.59
N SER A 720 -3.52 20.96 15.75
CA SER A 720 -4.19 20.12 16.76
C SER A 720 -3.93 18.62 16.59
N ILE A 721 -3.51 18.19 15.40
CA ILE A 721 -3.19 16.80 15.08
C ILE A 721 -1.75 16.43 15.40
N PHE A 722 -0.84 17.40 15.41
CA PHE A 722 0.60 17.14 15.55
C PHE A 722 0.92 16.30 16.78
N TYR A 723 0.24 16.59 17.90
CA TYR A 723 0.26 15.81 19.13
C TYR A 723 0.04 14.30 18.93
N HIS A 724 -1.01 13.92 18.19
CA HIS A 724 -1.37 12.51 17.99
C HIS A 724 -0.32 11.78 17.14
N LEU A 725 0.18 12.45 16.09
CA LEU A 725 1.23 11.91 15.23
C LEU A 725 2.54 11.71 16.00
N VAL A 726 2.97 12.73 16.77
CA VAL A 726 4.17 12.63 17.61
C VAL A 726 4.00 11.52 18.63
N SER A 727 2.91 11.51 19.40
CA SER A 727 2.66 10.52 20.45
C SER A 727 2.68 9.08 19.92
N ALA A 728 1.96 8.80 18.83
CA ALA A 728 1.90 7.46 18.26
C ALA A 728 3.23 7.02 17.64
N LEU A 729 3.90 7.91 16.90
CA LEU A 729 5.12 7.56 16.17
C LEU A 729 6.35 7.47 17.07
N THR A 730 6.42 8.24 18.17
CA THR A 730 7.47 8.03 19.18
C THR A 730 7.29 6.71 19.91
N GLN A 731 6.05 6.34 20.28
CA GLN A 731 5.79 5.03 20.90
C GLN A 731 6.13 3.87 19.95
N TYR A 732 5.88 4.02 18.65
CA TYR A 732 6.31 3.06 17.65
C TYR A 732 7.83 2.92 17.60
N LEU A 733 8.58 4.04 17.65
CA LEU A 733 10.05 4.01 17.68
C LEU A 733 10.60 3.39 18.98
N ASP A 734 10.00 3.64 20.13
CA ASP A 734 10.46 3.10 21.42
C ASP A 734 10.31 1.57 21.52
N ARG A 735 9.32 1.00 20.81
CA ARG A 735 9.04 -0.44 20.88
C ARG A 735 10.02 -1.30 20.06
N VAL A 736 10.57 -0.75 18.99
CA VAL A 736 11.44 -1.49 18.06
C VAL A 736 12.92 -1.25 18.38
N GLU A 737 13.25 -1.06 19.66
CA GLU A 737 14.65 -1.00 20.16
C GLU A 737 15.07 -2.28 20.86
#